data_AF-A0A4V1M488-F1
#
_entry.id   AF-A0A4V1M488-F1
#
_cell.length_a   1.000
_cell.length_b   1.000
_cell.length_c   1.000
_cell.angle_alpha   90.00
_cell.angle_beta   90.00
_cell.angle_gamma   90.00
#
_symmetry.space_group_name_H-M   'P 1'
#
loop_
_entity.id
_entity.type
_entity.pdbx_description
1 polymer ?
#
loop_
_entity_poly.entity_id
_entity_poly.type
_entity_poly.pdbx_seq_one_letter_code
_entity_poly.pdbx_strand_id
1 'polypeptide(L)'
;MSTSEASTTNDLHPFLRGNFAPVTEEYISHPCPVTHGSIPSELLGGQYIRNGGNPVYPPHKGRHYHWFDGDGMLHGVLMPTDPDSSPMYTNRHLATPLLDMTLLILRSPIPSIALLILPLSSLHRQISAIVTAFILAIRGRLGVLSVANTNVIWWGQGLGIEAGEEAKMENGSKTIGIEQQSCQYVNDHRLLATCESGPPLEVRLPELETVGWDRLVDSKSGEDLARRRGRSGWWTRFGLPRVQEDWMTAHPRIDPIDGSLLFYSTNMFEPPHARYSVIDRKGQHLVWKEGIDIGRAKMMHDFAATRSHTILLNLPLTLSPSNLFSLPPLPLIHFDRSLPSEFIIFPRLLGAAKKTREVFRFVDPEPCLIFHTANAWDEYVCDRPVAINMLACRFKSAKLVYSVGAVEIPKAEKVAGEDDVVQLHYYRFEMPTFVFSASTTPGNITHSFPLSAIPFEFPTVTPDKAMSAARYVYGCTMGEGSFDERLGGAAKVDCLVKMDVGTLVDRGRARGSGNVSRPVDERSSSQILSDWATGKKGPIEIFQLPPKWYAQEPRFVPRNGTDLSEDDGYLISYVYDESYIDKHGTPSNAPNAGSEFWVIDAKTMGSGMSAVICRIKLPQRVPYGLHGAWLPSQLIQRQRPSSTPRVPQRLLQDKLAESRMRHFASILFDRIPKRDKPLLERVMLSVLWPGAVCGLVLGMVEVMAIWASEDGIDRTTPLFQESVVYDSPFPWPQVSHSSHHVVVAE
;
A
#
# COMPACT_ATOMS: atom_id res chain seq x y z
N MET A 1 -47.40 -24.01 7.81
CA MET A 1 -46.05 -23.90 8.40
C MET A 1 -45.07 -24.52 7.43
N SER A 2 -44.05 -23.79 7.01
CA SER A 2 -42.90 -24.30 6.24
C SER A 2 -41.82 -23.22 6.17
N THR A 3 -41.14 -22.98 7.30
CA THR A 3 -39.97 -22.09 7.35
C THR A 3 -38.80 -22.79 6.66
N SER A 4 -38.50 -22.41 5.42
CA SER A 4 -37.32 -22.89 4.71
C SER A 4 -36.03 -22.30 5.30
N GLU A 5 -35.05 -23.16 5.55
CA GLU A 5 -33.77 -22.79 6.18
C GLU A 5 -32.83 -22.08 5.19
N ALA A 6 -33.05 -20.78 5.01
CA ALA A 6 -32.27 -19.93 4.11
C ALA A 6 -30.89 -19.54 4.68
N SER A 7 -29.94 -20.48 4.64
CA SER A 7 -28.48 -20.30 4.69
C SER A 7 -27.91 -19.10 5.50
N THR A 8 -27.51 -19.37 6.74
CA THR A 8 -26.91 -18.40 7.69
C THR A 8 -25.44 -18.03 7.41
N THR A 9 -25.00 -17.99 6.15
CA THR A 9 -23.56 -17.92 5.79
C THR A 9 -23.06 -16.59 5.22
N ASN A 10 -23.92 -15.57 5.02
CA ASN A 10 -23.57 -14.43 4.15
C ASN A 10 -23.33 -13.06 4.84
N ASP A 11 -22.68 -13.04 6.00
CA ASP A 11 -22.68 -11.88 6.93
C ASP A 11 -21.41 -10.99 6.98
N LEU A 12 -20.31 -11.36 6.29
CA LEU A 12 -19.05 -10.60 6.32
C LEU A 12 -18.95 -9.55 5.19
N HIS A 13 -18.18 -8.48 5.43
CA HIS A 13 -17.94 -7.40 4.47
C HIS A 13 -17.18 -7.91 3.22
N PRO A 14 -17.45 -7.38 2.01
CA PRO A 14 -16.73 -7.79 0.79
C PRO A 14 -15.20 -7.70 0.92
N PHE A 15 -14.70 -6.58 1.42
CA PHE A 15 -13.27 -6.32 1.65
C PHE A 15 -12.72 -6.97 2.93
N LEU A 16 -13.36 -8.05 3.40
CA LEU A 16 -12.90 -8.93 4.48
C LEU A 16 -13.09 -10.42 4.09
N ARG A 17 -13.28 -10.72 2.81
CA ARG A 17 -13.60 -12.05 2.26
C ARG A 17 -12.72 -12.39 1.06
N GLY A 18 -12.62 -13.69 0.74
CA GLY A 18 -11.75 -14.20 -0.29
C GLY A 18 -10.31 -13.75 -0.06
N ASN A 19 -9.63 -13.26 -1.10
CA ASN A 19 -8.29 -12.70 -0.93
C ASN A 19 -8.25 -11.26 -0.33
N PHE A 20 -9.39 -10.67 0.03
CA PHE A 20 -9.44 -9.48 0.90
C PHE A 20 -9.55 -9.82 2.39
N ALA A 21 -9.73 -11.09 2.76
CA ALA A 21 -9.65 -11.49 4.16
C ALA A 21 -8.23 -11.22 4.70
N PRO A 22 -8.09 -10.79 5.96
CA PRO A 22 -6.78 -10.58 6.57
C PRO A 22 -6.01 -11.90 6.74
N VAL A 23 -4.70 -11.80 6.97
CA VAL A 23 -3.85 -12.87 7.50
C VAL A 23 -3.31 -12.51 8.88
N THR A 24 -3.12 -13.48 9.76
CA THR A 24 -2.67 -13.26 11.15
C THR A 24 -1.23 -13.67 11.42
N GLU A 25 -0.65 -14.52 10.57
CA GLU A 25 0.66 -15.12 10.80
C GLU A 25 1.79 -14.29 10.17
N GLU A 26 2.76 -13.88 10.98
CA GLU A 26 4.01 -13.28 10.51
C GLU A 26 5.09 -14.34 10.34
N TYR A 27 5.68 -14.39 9.13
CA TYR A 27 6.85 -15.19 8.80
C TYR A 27 8.05 -14.26 8.61
N ILE A 28 9.23 -14.69 9.09
CA ILE A 28 10.51 -14.01 8.87
C ILE A 28 11.40 -14.95 8.07
N SER A 29 11.91 -14.48 6.92
CA SER A 29 12.90 -15.18 6.10
C SER A 29 12.57 -16.66 5.83
N HIS A 30 11.32 -16.96 5.49
CA HIS A 30 10.87 -18.33 5.26
C HIS A 30 11.23 -18.80 3.82
N PRO A 31 11.88 -19.96 3.65
CA PRO A 31 12.26 -20.47 2.33
C PRO A 31 11.03 -20.74 1.45
N CYS A 32 11.14 -20.38 0.17
CA CYS A 32 10.07 -20.48 -0.82
C CYS A 32 10.58 -21.26 -2.04
N PRO A 33 9.96 -22.41 -2.41
CA PRO A 33 10.42 -23.17 -3.57
C PRO A 33 10.07 -22.45 -4.88
N VAL A 34 11.02 -22.45 -5.82
CA VAL A 34 10.76 -22.16 -7.23
C VAL A 34 9.99 -23.34 -7.83
N THR A 35 8.80 -23.09 -8.38
CA THR A 35 7.91 -24.14 -8.93
C THR A 35 7.90 -24.19 -10.46
N HIS A 36 8.48 -23.19 -11.12
CA HIS A 36 8.62 -23.13 -12.58
C HIS A 36 9.79 -22.21 -12.95
N GLY A 37 10.59 -22.63 -13.93
CA GLY A 37 11.66 -21.82 -14.52
C GLY A 37 12.82 -21.54 -13.56
N SER A 38 13.48 -20.39 -13.74
CA SER A 38 14.65 -19.99 -12.97
C SER A 38 14.67 -18.48 -12.70
N ILE A 39 15.31 -18.08 -11.61
CA ILE A 39 15.40 -16.67 -11.20
C ILE A 39 16.43 -15.96 -12.10
N PRO A 40 16.07 -14.85 -12.78
CA PRO A 40 17.04 -14.06 -13.56
C PRO A 40 18.19 -13.53 -12.70
N SER A 41 19.40 -13.47 -13.27
CA SER A 41 20.61 -13.05 -12.55
C SER A 41 20.53 -11.61 -12.05
N GLU A 42 19.75 -10.78 -12.76
CA GLU A 42 19.47 -9.38 -12.48
C GLU A 42 18.58 -9.19 -11.23
N LEU A 43 17.87 -10.23 -10.78
CA LEU A 43 17.08 -10.20 -9.57
C LEU A 43 17.84 -10.68 -8.31
N LEU A 44 19.01 -11.34 -8.46
CA LEU A 44 19.72 -11.99 -7.36
C LEU A 44 20.09 -11.00 -6.23
N GLY A 45 19.84 -11.43 -4.99
CA GLY A 45 20.04 -10.66 -3.77
C GLY A 45 19.17 -9.40 -3.63
N GLY A 46 18.26 -9.13 -4.58
CA GLY A 46 17.29 -8.04 -4.50
C GLY A 46 15.99 -8.47 -3.82
N GLN A 47 15.13 -7.52 -3.45
CA GLN A 47 13.89 -7.78 -2.73
C GLN A 47 12.72 -7.01 -3.36
N TYR A 48 11.59 -7.70 -3.55
CA TYR A 48 10.30 -7.04 -3.74
C TYR A 48 9.63 -6.81 -2.39
N ILE A 49 9.05 -5.63 -2.17
CA ILE A 49 8.22 -5.32 -0.99
C ILE A 49 6.93 -4.65 -1.45
N ARG A 50 5.78 -5.03 -0.90
CA ARG A 50 4.46 -4.47 -1.22
C ARG A 50 3.65 -4.19 0.05
N ASN A 51 3.01 -3.03 0.13
CA ASN A 51 2.22 -2.57 1.28
C ASN A 51 0.70 -2.82 1.10
N GLY A 52 -0.06 -2.84 2.18
CA GLY A 52 -1.52 -2.95 2.12
C GLY A 52 -2.19 -2.94 3.49
N GLY A 53 -3.50 -2.69 3.52
CA GLY A 53 -4.30 -2.77 4.74
C GLY A 53 -4.68 -4.21 5.09
N ASN A 54 -4.24 -4.68 6.26
CA ASN A 54 -4.55 -5.99 6.82
C ASN A 54 -5.09 -5.81 8.26
N PRO A 55 -6.41 -5.66 8.45
CA PRO A 55 -6.99 -5.32 9.76
C PRO A 55 -6.82 -6.46 10.77
N VAL A 56 -6.08 -6.19 11.86
CA VAL A 56 -5.79 -7.17 12.92
C VAL A 56 -7.04 -7.50 13.76
N TYR A 57 -7.92 -6.51 13.95
CA TYR A 57 -9.26 -6.71 14.48
C TYR A 57 -10.31 -6.17 13.49
N PRO A 58 -10.77 -6.99 12.54
CA PRO A 58 -11.80 -6.62 11.59
C PRO A 58 -13.08 -6.12 12.28
N PRO A 59 -13.75 -5.09 11.73
CA PRO A 59 -14.94 -4.53 12.35
C PRO A 59 -16.09 -5.55 12.44
N HIS A 60 -16.73 -5.60 13.60
CA HIS A 60 -17.90 -6.46 13.83
C HIS A 60 -19.05 -6.12 12.87
N LYS A 61 -19.90 -7.12 12.59
CA LYS A 61 -21.11 -7.04 11.76
C LYS A 61 -21.90 -5.74 11.99
N GLY A 62 -22.21 -5.02 10.91
CA GLY A 62 -22.97 -3.77 10.95
C GLY A 62 -22.17 -2.50 11.21
N ARG A 63 -20.84 -2.57 11.40
CA ARG A 63 -19.96 -1.40 11.32
C ARG A 63 -19.48 -1.17 9.89
N HIS A 64 -19.31 0.10 9.52
CA HIS A 64 -18.71 0.50 8.24
C HIS A 64 -17.22 0.14 8.20
N TYR A 65 -16.75 -0.25 7.01
CA TYR A 65 -15.36 -0.54 6.71
C TYR A 65 -15.04 -0.05 5.30
N HIS A 66 -13.83 0.46 5.11
CA HIS A 66 -13.24 0.81 3.83
C HIS A 66 -12.00 -0.05 3.65
N TRP A 67 -11.71 -0.50 2.42
CA TRP A 67 -10.54 -1.34 2.17
C TRP A 67 -9.25 -0.71 2.70
N PHE A 68 -9.12 0.62 2.63
CA PHE A 68 -7.95 1.36 3.09
C PHE A 68 -7.90 1.60 4.61
N ASP A 69 -8.88 1.14 5.40
CA ASP A 69 -8.88 1.30 6.87
C ASP A 69 -7.95 0.31 7.61
N GLY A 70 -7.51 -0.77 6.95
CA GLY A 70 -6.77 -1.87 7.58
C GLY A 70 -5.37 -1.48 8.08
N ASP A 71 -4.94 -2.05 9.21
CA ASP A 71 -3.60 -1.84 9.77
C ASP A 71 -2.53 -2.19 8.72
N GLY A 72 -1.47 -1.37 8.58
CA GLY A 72 -0.49 -1.56 7.50
C GLY A 72 0.34 -2.82 7.65
N MET A 73 0.43 -3.60 6.57
CA MET A 73 1.20 -4.84 6.51
C MET A 73 2.04 -4.90 5.23
N LEU A 74 3.33 -5.16 5.42
CA LEU A 74 4.28 -5.42 4.35
C LEU A 74 4.39 -6.92 4.10
N HIS A 75 4.46 -7.27 2.82
CA HIS A 75 4.92 -8.57 2.34
C HIS A 75 6.14 -8.35 1.46
N GLY A 76 7.13 -9.24 1.54
CA GLY A 76 8.30 -9.16 0.67
C GLY A 76 8.87 -10.53 0.30
N VAL A 77 9.49 -10.58 -0.87
CA VAL A 77 10.25 -11.75 -1.37
C VAL A 77 11.67 -11.28 -1.65
N LEU A 78 12.61 -11.73 -0.82
CA LEU A 78 14.05 -11.58 -1.03
C LEU A 78 14.52 -12.70 -1.96
N MET A 79 15.15 -12.34 -3.07
CA MET A 79 15.81 -13.27 -3.96
C MET A 79 17.15 -13.71 -3.36
N PRO A 80 17.57 -14.96 -3.58
CA PRO A 80 18.85 -15.45 -3.09
C PRO A 80 20.00 -14.72 -3.78
N THR A 81 21.16 -14.63 -3.13
CA THR A 81 22.41 -14.17 -3.77
C THR A 81 23.06 -15.26 -4.62
N ASP A 82 22.71 -16.52 -4.36
CA ASP A 82 23.17 -17.73 -5.05
C ASP A 82 21.99 -18.33 -5.83
N PRO A 83 22.09 -18.56 -7.16
CA PRO A 83 21.02 -19.14 -7.97
C PRO A 83 20.46 -20.49 -7.45
N ASP A 84 21.28 -21.29 -6.78
CA ASP A 84 20.89 -22.62 -6.29
C ASP A 84 20.18 -22.58 -4.91
N SER A 85 20.14 -21.41 -4.27
CA SER A 85 19.44 -21.19 -3.00
C SER A 85 17.96 -20.81 -3.18
N SER A 86 17.13 -21.07 -2.17
CA SER A 86 15.71 -20.66 -2.20
C SER A 86 15.54 -19.15 -1.93
N PRO A 87 14.60 -18.48 -2.63
CA PRO A 87 14.04 -17.21 -2.19
C PRO A 87 13.47 -17.26 -0.77
N MET A 88 13.43 -16.11 -0.10
CA MET A 88 12.97 -15.95 1.28
C MET A 88 11.79 -14.99 1.36
N TYR A 89 10.67 -15.44 1.94
CA TYR A 89 9.48 -14.62 2.16
C TYR A 89 9.41 -14.11 3.60
N THR A 90 9.10 -12.82 3.74
CA THR A 90 8.88 -12.15 5.02
C THR A 90 7.56 -11.37 4.95
N ASN A 91 6.77 -11.39 6.02
CA ASN A 91 5.61 -10.50 6.15
C ASN A 91 5.44 -9.98 7.59
N ARG A 92 5.17 -8.68 7.70
CA ARG A 92 5.19 -7.92 8.97
C ARG A 92 4.11 -6.86 8.98
N HIS A 93 3.38 -6.75 10.08
CA HIS A 93 2.61 -5.55 10.39
C HIS A 93 3.57 -4.42 10.76
N LEU A 94 3.22 -3.21 10.35
CA LEU A 94 3.92 -2.00 10.72
C LEU A 94 3.59 -1.67 12.18
N ALA A 95 4.62 -1.56 13.02
CA ALA A 95 4.49 -1.35 14.46
C ALA A 95 4.11 0.11 14.80
N THR A 96 2.94 0.53 14.33
CA THR A 96 2.39 1.86 14.60
C THR A 96 1.84 1.94 16.04
N PRO A 97 1.90 3.12 16.68
CA PRO A 97 1.19 3.36 17.95
C PRO A 97 -0.33 3.16 17.83
N LEU A 98 -0.87 3.26 16.61
CA LEU A 98 -2.26 2.97 16.29
C LEU A 98 -2.56 1.47 16.42
N LEU A 99 -1.71 0.59 15.86
CA LEU A 99 -1.81 -0.86 15.99
C LEU A 99 -1.66 -1.31 17.45
N ASP A 100 -0.72 -0.77 18.22
CA ASP A 100 -0.58 -1.12 19.64
C ASP A 100 -1.82 -0.71 20.46
N MET A 101 -2.52 0.37 20.07
CA MET A 101 -3.83 0.71 20.63
C MET A 101 -4.95 -0.21 20.13
N THR A 102 -5.01 -0.55 18.83
CA THR A 102 -5.92 -1.55 18.25
C THR A 102 -5.83 -2.88 19.02
N LEU A 103 -4.61 -3.33 19.31
CA LEU A 103 -4.30 -4.50 20.11
C LEU A 103 -4.76 -4.36 21.57
N LEU A 104 -4.59 -3.19 22.19
CA LEU A 104 -4.99 -2.95 23.59
C LEU A 104 -6.51 -2.90 23.79
N ILE A 105 -7.28 -2.41 22.80
CA ILE A 105 -8.75 -2.26 22.90
C ILE A 105 -9.55 -3.28 22.08
N LEU A 106 -8.88 -4.22 21.42
CA LEU A 106 -9.45 -5.31 20.60
C LEU A 106 -10.35 -4.83 19.44
N ARG A 107 -10.11 -3.64 18.91
CA ARG A 107 -10.83 -3.03 17.77
C ARG A 107 -10.06 -1.82 17.24
N SER A 108 -10.24 -1.46 15.97
CA SER A 108 -9.72 -0.19 15.46
C SER A 108 -10.27 1.01 16.27
N PRO A 109 -9.42 1.99 16.67
CA PRO A 109 -9.83 3.16 17.43
C PRO A 109 -10.27 4.36 16.56
N ILE A 110 -10.04 4.31 15.25
CA ILE A 110 -10.35 5.39 14.28
C ILE A 110 -11.71 5.17 13.58
N PRO A 111 -12.38 6.24 13.07
CA PRO A 111 -13.52 6.08 12.19
C PRO A 111 -13.08 5.52 10.83
N SER A 112 -13.91 4.66 10.25
CA SER A 112 -13.76 4.19 8.86
C SER A 112 -13.88 5.35 7.86
N ILE A 113 -13.08 5.33 6.78
CA ILE A 113 -13.23 6.24 5.64
C ILE A 113 -14.63 6.13 5.03
N ALA A 114 -15.22 4.93 5.02
CA ALA A 114 -16.59 4.70 4.55
C ALA A 114 -17.63 5.49 5.36
N LEU A 115 -17.36 5.82 6.64
CA LEU A 115 -18.22 6.69 7.44
C LEU A 115 -18.15 8.16 7.00
N LEU A 116 -17.01 8.62 6.47
CA LEU A 116 -16.76 10.01 6.08
C LEU A 116 -17.42 10.41 4.74
N ILE A 117 -17.74 9.42 3.89
CA ILE A 117 -18.44 9.57 2.60
C ILE A 117 -19.96 9.35 2.69
N LEU A 118 -20.48 8.86 3.82
CA LEU A 118 -21.91 8.56 3.99
C LEU A 118 -22.82 9.82 4.01
N PRO A 119 -24.06 9.72 3.53
CA PRO A 119 -25.03 10.81 3.54
C PRO A 119 -25.55 11.15 4.95
N LEU A 120 -26.25 12.29 5.02
CA LEU A 120 -26.52 13.07 6.23
C LEU A 120 -27.29 12.36 7.35
N SER A 121 -28.05 11.32 7.04
CA SER A 121 -28.68 10.45 8.05
C SER A 121 -27.66 9.84 9.01
N SER A 122 -26.38 9.84 8.64
CA SER A 122 -25.24 9.38 9.44
C SER A 122 -24.47 10.49 10.17
N LEU A 123 -24.85 11.78 10.08
CA LEU A 123 -24.07 12.91 10.63
C LEU A 123 -23.77 12.76 12.13
N HIS A 124 -24.74 12.33 12.93
CA HIS A 124 -24.55 12.05 14.36
C HIS A 124 -23.55 10.90 14.62
N ARG A 125 -23.49 9.90 13.72
CA ARG A 125 -22.51 8.81 13.78
C ARG A 125 -21.11 9.27 13.39
N GLN A 126 -20.99 10.11 12.34
CA GLN A 126 -19.75 10.74 11.92
C GLN A 126 -19.13 11.54 13.08
N ILE A 127 -19.88 12.48 13.65
CA ILE A 127 -19.44 13.31 14.78
C ILE A 127 -19.05 12.43 15.99
N SER A 128 -19.91 11.46 16.38
CA SER A 128 -19.64 10.57 17.51
C SER A 128 -18.36 9.73 17.34
N ALA A 129 -18.12 9.20 16.13
CA ALA A 129 -16.94 8.40 15.85
C ALA A 129 -15.65 9.24 15.82
N ILE A 130 -15.69 10.44 15.21
CA ILE A 130 -14.57 11.39 15.20
C ILE A 130 -14.20 11.82 16.63
N VAL A 131 -15.21 12.18 17.46
CA VAL A 131 -15.00 12.55 18.87
C VAL A 131 -14.46 11.35 19.68
N THR A 132 -14.96 10.13 19.44
CA THR A 132 -14.46 8.92 20.11
C THR A 132 -12.99 8.67 19.78
N ALA A 133 -12.60 8.74 18.51
CA ALA A 133 -11.22 8.56 18.10
C ALA A 133 -10.29 9.65 18.66
N PHE A 134 -10.73 10.90 18.70
CA PHE A 134 -9.99 12.00 19.33
C PHE A 134 -9.75 11.78 20.83
N ILE A 135 -10.77 11.32 21.57
CA ILE A 135 -10.64 10.97 22.99
C ILE A 135 -9.67 9.79 23.19
N LEU A 136 -9.73 8.76 22.33
CA LEU A 136 -8.79 7.64 22.37
C LEU A 136 -7.35 8.07 22.04
N ALA A 137 -7.17 8.95 21.06
CA ALA A 137 -5.87 9.50 20.68
C ALA A 137 -5.22 10.30 21.82
N ILE A 138 -5.96 11.20 22.47
CA ILE A 138 -5.48 11.96 23.63
C ILE A 138 -5.12 11.03 24.78
N ARG A 139 -6.00 10.06 25.12
CA ARG A 139 -5.77 9.14 26.24
C ARG A 139 -4.60 8.19 26.01
N GLY A 140 -4.44 7.69 24.78
CA GLY A 140 -3.29 6.88 24.35
C GLY A 140 -2.02 7.69 24.07
N ARG A 141 -2.08 9.03 24.15
CA ARG A 141 -0.99 9.95 23.77
C ARG A 141 -0.46 9.72 22.34
N LEU A 142 -1.37 9.35 21.42
CA LEU A 142 -1.04 9.08 20.02
C LEU A 142 -0.58 10.37 19.33
N GLY A 143 0.73 10.47 19.10
CA GLY A 143 1.34 11.60 18.38
C GLY A 143 1.13 11.57 16.87
N VAL A 144 0.76 10.41 16.31
CA VAL A 144 0.44 10.16 14.90
C VAL A 144 -0.78 9.25 14.85
N LEU A 145 -1.67 9.48 13.88
CA LEU A 145 -2.89 8.69 13.64
C LEU A 145 -2.91 8.17 12.20
N SER A 146 -1.99 7.25 11.90
CA SER A 146 -1.90 6.62 10.58
C SER A 146 -1.65 5.12 10.71
N VAL A 147 -2.20 4.37 9.74
CA VAL A 147 -1.98 2.94 9.52
C VAL A 147 -0.74 2.64 8.67
N ALA A 148 -0.17 3.66 7.99
CA ALA A 148 1.01 3.54 7.12
C ALA A 148 0.89 2.48 6.00
N ASN A 149 -0.32 2.23 5.49
CA ASN A 149 -0.68 1.02 4.73
C ASN A 149 -0.68 1.16 3.19
N THR A 150 -0.48 2.36 2.63
CA THR A 150 -0.72 2.59 1.18
C THR A 150 0.45 2.14 0.30
N ASN A 151 1.67 2.59 0.57
CA ASN A 151 2.80 2.46 -0.36
C ASN A 151 4.13 2.28 0.39
N VAL A 152 5.18 1.83 -0.31
CA VAL A 152 6.56 1.77 0.16
C VAL A 152 7.49 2.39 -0.88
N ILE A 153 8.31 3.36 -0.44
CA ILE A 153 9.34 3.99 -1.27
C ILE A 153 10.72 3.84 -0.62
N TRP A 154 11.77 3.78 -1.44
CA TRP A 154 13.15 3.72 -0.98
C TRP A 154 13.84 5.05 -1.19
N TRP A 155 14.37 5.65 -0.14
CA TRP A 155 15.04 6.95 -0.22
C TRP A 155 16.32 7.02 0.62
N GLY A 156 17.21 7.94 0.24
CA GLY A 156 18.61 8.00 0.66
C GLY A 156 19.49 8.30 -0.55
N GLN A 157 20.80 7.98 -0.49
CA GLN A 157 21.65 8.15 -1.66
C GLN A 157 21.27 7.16 -2.78
N GLY A 158 20.68 7.68 -3.87
CA GLY A 158 20.42 6.89 -5.06
C GLY A 158 21.70 6.41 -5.73
N LEU A 159 21.61 5.29 -6.45
CA LEU A 159 22.59 4.91 -7.46
C LEU A 159 22.58 5.99 -8.56
N GLY A 160 23.54 6.91 -8.50
CA GLY A 160 23.99 7.54 -9.73
C GLY A 160 24.62 6.45 -10.58
N ILE A 161 24.25 6.38 -11.87
CA ILE A 161 25.05 5.67 -12.86
C ILE A 161 26.47 6.26 -12.77
N GLU A 162 27.49 5.41 -12.72
CA GLU A 162 28.87 5.86 -12.83
C GLU A 162 29.09 6.33 -14.28
N ALA A 163 28.79 7.61 -14.51
CA ALA A 163 29.15 8.29 -15.74
C ALA A 163 30.68 8.26 -15.85
N GLY A 164 31.19 7.45 -16.77
CA GLY A 164 32.61 7.32 -17.03
C GLY A 164 33.23 8.65 -17.48
N GLU A 165 34.56 8.72 -17.33
CA GLU A 165 35.41 9.77 -17.86
C GLU A 165 35.23 11.18 -17.24
N GLU A 166 35.75 11.36 -16.03
CA GLU A 166 36.37 12.65 -15.70
C GLU A 166 37.53 12.91 -16.66
N ALA A 167 37.36 13.89 -17.56
CA ALA A 167 38.39 14.29 -18.50
C ALA A 167 39.61 14.86 -17.76
N LYS A 168 40.73 14.14 -17.78
CA LYS A 168 42.00 14.58 -17.19
C LYS A 168 42.51 15.86 -17.85
N MET A 169 42.54 16.96 -17.10
CA MET A 169 43.39 18.11 -17.41
C MET A 169 44.66 18.02 -16.56
N GLU A 170 45.76 17.54 -17.14
CA GLU A 170 47.07 17.61 -16.49
C GLU A 170 47.56 19.07 -16.45
N ASN A 171 47.88 19.56 -15.24
CA ASN A 171 49.11 20.31 -14.95
C ASN A 171 49.17 20.74 -13.47
N GLY A 172 50.39 20.78 -12.91
CA GLY A 172 50.68 21.52 -11.67
C GLY A 172 50.63 20.71 -10.36
N SER A 173 51.77 20.10 -10.00
CA SER A 173 52.00 19.44 -8.71
C SER A 173 51.60 20.27 -7.48
N LYS A 174 50.78 19.68 -6.59
CA LYS A 174 50.77 19.96 -5.15
C LYS A 174 50.15 18.79 -4.37
N THR A 175 50.99 18.02 -3.67
CA THR A 175 50.53 16.99 -2.74
C THR A 175 49.91 17.65 -1.51
N ILE A 176 48.58 17.56 -1.38
CA ILE A 176 47.85 17.95 -0.16
C ILE A 176 47.46 16.65 0.54
N GLY A 177 47.83 16.52 1.82
CA GLY A 177 47.49 15.35 2.62
C GLY A 177 45.99 15.22 2.83
N ILE A 178 45.44 14.02 2.67
CA ILE A 178 44.04 13.73 2.97
C ILE A 178 43.88 13.61 4.49
N GLU A 179 43.72 14.73 5.17
CA GLU A 179 43.08 14.71 6.49
C GLU A 179 41.62 14.27 6.29
N GLN A 180 41.27 13.10 6.83
CA GLN A 180 39.89 12.62 6.87
C GLN A 180 39.09 13.42 7.91
N GLN A 181 38.80 14.69 7.61
CA GLN A 181 37.87 15.48 8.42
C GLN A 181 36.47 14.84 8.38
N SER A 182 35.96 14.51 9.56
CA SER A 182 34.81 13.64 9.76
C SER A 182 33.46 14.34 9.49
N CYS A 183 33.21 14.69 8.23
CA CYS A 183 31.90 15.12 7.78
C CYS A 183 30.90 13.95 7.83
N GLN A 184 30.08 13.91 8.89
CA GLN A 184 28.97 12.98 9.01
C GLN A 184 27.91 13.29 7.95
N TYR A 185 27.87 12.52 6.86
CA TYR A 185 26.83 12.66 5.83
C TYR A 185 25.50 12.06 6.31
N VAL A 186 24.56 12.94 6.68
CA VAL A 186 23.27 12.64 7.32
C VAL A 186 22.17 12.36 6.27
N ASN A 187 22.26 11.23 5.56
CA ASN A 187 21.09 10.64 4.91
C ASN A 187 21.25 9.11 4.78
N ASP A 188 20.78 8.38 5.78
CA ASP A 188 20.85 6.91 5.81
C ASP A 188 19.85 6.31 4.80
N HIS A 189 20.29 5.36 3.98
CA HIS A 189 19.42 4.68 3.02
C HIS A 189 18.36 3.83 3.75
N ARG A 190 17.09 4.00 3.39
CA ARG A 190 15.96 3.42 4.13
C ARG A 190 14.72 3.19 3.28
N LEU A 191 13.95 2.16 3.66
CA LEU A 191 12.59 1.98 3.16
C LEU A 191 11.64 2.81 4.03
N LEU A 192 10.73 3.54 3.39
CA LEU A 192 9.69 4.34 4.04
C LEU A 192 8.31 3.81 3.60
N ALA A 193 7.55 3.25 4.54
CA ALA A 193 6.14 2.99 4.36
C ALA A 193 5.35 4.31 4.50
N THR A 194 4.37 4.53 3.64
CA THR A 194 3.69 5.83 3.47
C THR A 194 2.17 5.67 3.36
N CYS A 195 1.46 6.71 3.81
CA CYS A 195 0.00 6.81 3.81
C CYS A 195 -0.39 8.29 3.94
N GLU A 196 -1.51 8.68 3.33
CA GLU A 196 -2.00 10.05 3.17
C GLU A 196 -2.37 10.73 4.52
N SER A 197 -2.40 9.94 5.60
CA SER A 197 -2.83 10.30 6.95
C SER A 197 -1.68 10.44 7.96
N GLY A 198 -0.41 10.44 7.52
CA GLY A 198 0.72 10.53 8.44
C GLY A 198 2.08 10.85 7.80
N PRO A 199 3.13 10.98 8.64
CA PRO A 199 4.52 11.01 8.19
C PRO A 199 4.95 9.62 7.70
N PRO A 200 6.05 9.53 6.93
CA PRO A 200 6.65 8.25 6.57
C PRO A 200 7.07 7.43 7.80
N LEU A 201 6.94 6.11 7.72
CA LEU A 201 7.36 5.16 8.73
C LEU A 201 8.58 4.37 8.21
N GLU A 202 9.71 4.47 8.89
CA GLU A 202 10.94 3.79 8.49
C GLU A 202 10.88 2.28 8.79
N VAL A 203 11.33 1.50 7.80
CA VAL A 203 11.39 0.03 7.83
C VAL A 203 12.78 -0.46 7.39
N ARG A 204 13.24 -1.54 8.02
CA ARG A 204 14.55 -2.17 7.79
C ARG A 204 14.44 -3.46 6.99
N LEU A 205 15.47 -3.77 6.21
CA LEU A 205 15.53 -4.89 5.28
C LEU A 205 16.61 -5.90 5.72
N PRO A 206 16.45 -7.20 5.41
CA PRO A 206 15.34 -7.81 4.65
C PRO A 206 14.11 -8.17 5.51
N GLU A 207 14.20 -8.06 6.83
CA GLU A 207 13.22 -8.60 7.79
C GLU A 207 11.94 -7.76 7.99
N LEU A 208 11.81 -6.66 7.25
CA LEU A 208 10.66 -5.73 7.26
C LEU A 208 10.37 -5.16 8.67
N GLU A 209 11.41 -4.95 9.49
CA GLU A 209 11.28 -4.49 10.88
C GLU A 209 11.00 -2.99 10.95
N THR A 210 10.04 -2.58 11.79
CA THR A 210 9.65 -1.16 11.95
C THR A 210 10.61 -0.42 12.88
N VAL A 211 11.21 0.67 12.40
CA VAL A 211 12.08 1.56 13.22
C VAL A 211 11.28 2.65 13.92
N GLY A 212 10.32 3.24 13.22
CA GLY A 212 9.47 4.32 13.73
C GLY A 212 9.25 5.44 12.70
N TRP A 213 8.55 6.49 13.11
CA TRP A 213 8.20 7.60 12.22
C TRP A 213 9.44 8.41 11.83
N ASP A 214 9.82 8.36 10.56
CA ASP A 214 10.81 9.28 10.00
C ASP A 214 10.19 10.69 9.96
N ARG A 215 11.00 11.68 10.34
CA ARG A 215 10.59 13.07 10.42
C ARG A 215 11.26 13.97 9.41
N LEU A 216 12.00 13.40 8.44
CA LEU A 216 12.65 14.12 7.36
C LEU A 216 13.43 15.31 7.93
N VAL A 217 14.53 15.01 8.63
CA VAL A 217 15.35 16.00 9.33
C VAL A 217 16.25 16.73 8.33
N ASP A 218 16.19 18.05 8.31
CA ASP A 218 17.05 18.89 7.47
C ASP A 218 18.51 18.71 7.90
N SER A 219 19.34 18.14 7.02
CA SER A 219 20.74 17.82 7.34
C SER A 219 21.62 19.05 7.61
N LYS A 220 21.13 20.25 7.28
CA LYS A 220 21.84 21.53 7.48
C LYS A 220 21.45 22.26 8.76
N SER A 221 20.19 22.26 9.18
CA SER A 221 19.71 22.96 10.38
C SER A 221 19.36 22.04 11.56
N GLY A 222 19.23 20.73 11.34
CA GLY A 222 18.75 19.80 12.37
C GLY A 222 17.27 19.96 12.74
N GLU A 223 16.50 20.68 11.93
CA GLU A 223 15.05 20.84 12.10
C GLU A 223 14.29 19.71 11.40
N ASP A 224 13.33 19.11 12.09
CA ASP A 224 12.49 18.02 11.59
C ASP A 224 11.05 18.51 11.27
N LEU A 225 10.21 17.64 10.69
CA LEU A 225 8.76 17.87 10.49
C LEU A 225 8.10 18.48 11.72
N ALA A 226 8.53 18.05 12.91
CA ALA A 226 7.97 18.39 14.21
C ALA A 226 8.48 19.70 14.85
N ARG A 227 9.64 20.24 14.39
CA ARG A 227 10.30 21.46 14.89
C ARG A 227 9.98 22.70 14.05
N ARG A 228 9.84 22.57 12.73
CA ARG A 228 9.38 23.66 11.83
C ARG A 228 7.86 23.88 11.84
N ARG A 229 7.13 23.26 12.79
CA ARG A 229 5.68 23.47 13.01
C ARG A 229 5.35 24.94 13.26
N GLY A 230 4.16 25.36 12.81
CA GLY A 230 3.73 26.75 12.77
C GLY A 230 3.91 27.49 14.11
N ARG A 231 4.70 28.57 14.10
CA ARG A 231 4.95 29.41 15.30
C ARG A 231 3.73 30.19 15.81
N SER A 232 2.58 30.10 15.15
CA SER A 232 1.41 30.94 15.36
C SER A 232 0.30 30.23 16.15
N GLY A 233 -0.04 30.74 17.33
CA GLY A 233 -1.26 30.38 18.07
C GLY A 233 -1.14 29.32 19.18
N TRP A 234 -2.21 29.19 19.96
CA TRP A 234 -2.36 28.15 20.99
C TRP A 234 -3.15 26.93 20.49
N TRP A 235 -4.15 27.14 19.63
CA TRP A 235 -4.91 26.07 18.97
C TRP A 235 -4.01 25.16 18.12
N THR A 236 -3.08 25.71 17.34
CA THR A 236 -2.09 24.96 16.55
C THR A 236 -1.12 24.15 17.42
N ARG A 237 -0.85 24.58 18.66
CA ARG A 237 0.02 23.85 19.58
C ARG A 237 -0.65 22.63 20.22
N PHE A 238 -1.98 22.56 20.28
CA PHE A 238 -2.71 21.55 21.06
C PHE A 238 -3.93 20.90 20.36
N GLY A 239 -4.34 21.37 19.19
CA GLY A 239 -5.52 20.91 18.45
C GLY A 239 -5.20 20.06 17.21
N LEU A 240 -6.28 19.61 16.54
CA LEU A 240 -6.24 18.73 15.36
C LEU A 240 -5.32 19.17 14.20
N PRO A 241 -5.17 20.48 13.85
CA PRO A 241 -4.27 20.91 12.76
C PRO A 241 -2.82 20.44 12.95
N ARG A 242 -2.37 20.31 14.21
CA ARG A 242 -1.02 19.85 14.57
C ARG A 242 -0.70 18.44 14.06
N VAL A 243 -1.70 17.58 13.90
CA VAL A 243 -1.52 16.20 13.40
C VAL A 243 -1.30 16.22 11.89
N GLN A 244 -1.97 17.13 11.17
CA GLN A 244 -1.85 17.25 9.72
C GLN A 244 -0.59 17.98 9.26
N GLU A 245 0.06 18.76 10.13
CA GLU A 245 1.39 19.33 9.80
C GLU A 245 2.44 18.26 9.48
N ASP A 246 2.31 17.05 10.03
CA ASP A 246 3.26 15.95 9.82
C ASP A 246 2.84 15.02 8.67
N TRP A 247 1.71 15.25 7.99
CA TRP A 247 1.22 14.40 6.90
C TRP A 247 2.10 14.49 5.63
N MET A 248 2.02 13.47 4.79
CA MET A 248 2.63 13.39 3.45
C MET A 248 1.70 12.63 2.51
N THR A 249 1.77 12.87 1.20
CA THR A 249 1.18 11.96 0.19
C THR A 249 1.74 10.54 0.32
N ALA A 250 0.94 9.54 -0.02
CA ALA A 250 1.40 8.17 -0.20
C ALA A 250 2.27 7.96 -1.46
N HIS A 251 2.28 8.92 -2.39
CA HIS A 251 3.05 8.83 -3.64
C HIS A 251 4.12 9.93 -3.74
N PRO A 252 5.08 10.02 -2.80
CA PRO A 252 6.21 10.92 -2.96
C PRO A 252 7.04 10.48 -4.17
N ARG A 253 7.46 11.43 -5.00
CA ARG A 253 8.19 11.16 -6.24
C ARG A 253 9.69 11.34 -5.98
N ILE A 254 10.49 10.42 -6.51
CA ILE A 254 11.96 10.45 -6.39
C ILE A 254 12.56 10.69 -7.76
N ASP A 255 13.44 11.68 -7.86
CA ASP A 255 14.14 12.02 -9.08
C ASP A 255 15.22 10.96 -9.40
N PRO A 256 15.17 10.24 -10.54
CA PRO A 256 16.11 9.16 -10.81
C PRO A 256 17.55 9.63 -11.08
N ILE A 257 17.76 10.90 -11.41
CA ILE A 257 19.07 11.46 -11.76
C ILE A 257 19.71 12.15 -10.57
N ASP A 258 18.98 13.04 -9.88
CA ASP A 258 19.50 13.80 -8.73
C ASP A 258 19.15 13.19 -7.35
N GLY A 259 18.19 12.26 -7.27
CA GLY A 259 17.84 11.52 -6.05
C GLY A 259 17.12 12.33 -4.97
N SER A 260 16.59 13.51 -5.32
CA SER A 260 15.72 14.27 -4.43
C SER A 260 14.36 13.61 -4.24
N LEU A 261 13.73 13.90 -3.09
CA LEU A 261 12.38 13.52 -2.72
C LEU A 261 11.46 14.73 -2.90
N LEU A 262 10.43 14.59 -3.73
CA LEU A 262 9.35 15.57 -3.92
C LEU A 262 8.09 15.05 -3.23
N PHE A 263 7.38 15.90 -2.49
CA PHE A 263 6.08 15.54 -1.91
C PHE A 263 5.21 16.77 -1.64
N TYR A 264 3.90 16.53 -1.50
CA TYR A 264 2.99 17.47 -0.87
C TYR A 264 2.42 16.91 0.44
N SER A 265 1.84 17.80 1.24
CA SER A 265 0.98 17.49 2.38
C SER A 265 -0.30 18.32 2.33
N THR A 266 -1.36 17.83 2.98
CA THR A 266 -2.68 18.49 3.00
C THR A 266 -3.06 18.94 4.41
N ASN A 267 -3.86 20.01 4.50
CA ASN A 267 -4.43 20.50 5.75
C ASN A 267 -5.91 20.80 5.53
N MET A 268 -6.76 20.15 6.31
CA MET A 268 -8.22 20.19 6.20
C MET A 268 -8.84 21.40 6.93
N PHE A 269 -8.13 21.98 7.90
CA PHE A 269 -8.68 22.98 8.81
C PHE A 269 -8.32 24.43 8.45
N GLU A 270 -7.11 24.67 7.93
CA GLU A 270 -6.61 26.03 7.67
C GLU A 270 -5.79 26.11 6.36
N PRO A 271 -5.89 27.23 5.62
CA PRO A 271 -5.05 27.47 4.45
C PRO A 271 -3.59 27.76 4.86
N PRO A 272 -2.60 27.50 3.99
CA PRO A 272 -2.73 26.84 2.69
C PRO A 272 -3.10 25.36 2.85
N HIS A 273 -4.11 24.91 2.10
CA HIS A 273 -4.69 23.57 2.23
C HIS A 273 -3.83 22.49 1.54
N ALA A 274 -2.92 22.88 0.64
CA ALA A 274 -1.82 22.07 0.15
C ALA A 274 -0.49 22.77 0.48
N ARG A 275 0.53 22.00 0.87
CA ARG A 275 1.89 22.47 1.11
C ARG A 275 2.87 21.56 0.38
N TYR A 276 3.91 22.11 -0.23
CA TYR A 276 4.85 21.39 -1.10
C TYR A 276 6.28 21.44 -0.56
N SER A 277 7.04 20.36 -0.77
CA SER A 277 8.41 20.19 -0.28
C SER A 277 9.30 19.44 -1.28
N VAL A 278 10.59 19.79 -1.28
CA VAL A 278 11.66 19.08 -1.99
C VAL A 278 12.86 18.95 -1.07
N ILE A 279 13.36 17.72 -0.90
CA ILE A 279 14.56 17.41 -0.12
C ILE A 279 15.61 16.82 -1.06
N ASP A 280 16.85 17.32 -1.05
CA ASP A 280 17.92 16.80 -1.89
C ASP A 280 18.45 15.43 -1.40
N ARG A 281 19.28 14.76 -2.23
CA ARG A 281 19.89 13.47 -1.89
C ARG A 281 20.72 13.49 -0.59
N LYS A 282 21.16 14.67 -0.13
CA LYS A 282 21.94 14.90 1.10
C LYS A 282 21.07 15.21 2.32
N GLY A 283 19.74 15.17 2.20
CA GLY A 283 18.81 15.48 3.28
C GLY A 283 18.58 16.99 3.50
N GLN A 284 19.03 17.87 2.60
CA GLN A 284 18.79 19.30 2.73
C GLN A 284 17.44 19.68 2.12
N HIS A 285 16.62 20.41 2.88
CA HIS A 285 15.34 20.92 2.40
C HIS A 285 15.57 22.09 1.43
N LEU A 286 15.33 21.85 0.13
CA LEU A 286 15.43 22.88 -0.93
C LEU A 286 14.15 23.72 -1.01
N VAL A 287 13.00 23.07 -0.85
CA VAL A 287 11.67 23.67 -0.68
C VAL A 287 11.02 22.99 0.52
N TRP A 288 10.33 23.73 1.38
CA TRP A 288 9.80 23.16 2.62
C TRP A 288 8.44 23.71 3.01
N LYS A 289 7.40 22.87 2.90
CA LYS A 289 6.02 23.19 3.27
C LYS A 289 5.51 24.49 2.63
N GLU A 290 5.99 24.83 1.43
CA GLU A 290 5.61 26.04 0.68
C GLU A 290 4.13 25.97 0.32
N GLY A 291 3.39 27.05 0.60
CA GLY A 291 1.93 27.05 0.50
C GLY A 291 1.44 27.13 -0.94
N ILE A 292 0.71 26.11 -1.41
CA ILE A 292 0.04 26.14 -2.70
C ILE A 292 -1.45 26.42 -2.49
N ASP A 293 -1.97 27.41 -3.21
CA ASP A 293 -3.39 27.75 -3.18
C ASP A 293 -4.22 26.77 -4.03
N ILE A 294 -4.98 25.90 -3.35
CA ILE A 294 -5.99 25.01 -3.95
C ILE A 294 -7.44 25.52 -3.72
N GLY A 295 -7.61 26.73 -3.20
CA GLY A 295 -8.90 27.32 -2.85
C GLY A 295 -9.54 26.74 -1.57
N ARG A 296 -9.90 25.44 -1.59
CA ARG A 296 -10.50 24.73 -0.44
C ARG A 296 -9.85 23.36 -0.23
N ALA A 297 -9.96 22.82 0.98
CA ALA A 297 -9.43 21.50 1.31
C ALA A 297 -10.07 20.38 0.46
N LYS A 298 -9.20 19.54 -0.11
CA LYS A 298 -9.51 18.48 -1.06
C LYS A 298 -8.68 17.23 -0.76
N MET A 299 -9.22 16.07 -1.12
CA MET A 299 -8.50 14.80 -1.10
C MET A 299 -7.74 14.65 -2.43
N MET A 300 -6.42 14.64 -2.34
CA MET A 300 -5.50 14.33 -3.44
C MET A 300 -4.71 13.09 -3.02
N HIS A 301 -4.69 12.05 -3.85
CA HIS A 301 -3.99 10.78 -3.58
C HIS A 301 -2.53 10.83 -4.03
N ASP A 302 -2.33 11.20 -5.29
CA ASP A 302 -1.05 11.27 -6.00
C ASP A 302 -0.84 12.65 -6.64
N PHE A 303 0.36 12.88 -7.16
CA PHE A 303 0.72 14.01 -7.99
C PHE A 303 1.76 13.63 -9.04
N ALA A 304 1.78 14.37 -10.15
CA ALA A 304 2.77 14.19 -11.20
C ALA A 304 3.90 15.22 -11.08
N ALA A 305 5.09 14.87 -11.57
CA ALA A 305 6.23 15.79 -11.63
C ALA A 305 7.20 15.40 -12.76
N THR A 306 7.90 16.39 -13.29
CA THR A 306 8.88 16.29 -14.38
C THR A 306 10.29 16.60 -13.85
N ARG A 307 11.29 16.66 -14.73
CA ARG A 307 12.64 17.14 -14.35
C ARG A 307 12.59 18.54 -13.71
N SER A 308 11.70 19.41 -14.21
CA SER A 308 11.71 20.84 -13.90
C SER A 308 10.45 21.39 -13.20
N HIS A 309 9.30 20.70 -13.28
CA HIS A 309 8.00 21.15 -12.78
C HIS A 309 7.28 20.09 -11.91
N THR A 310 6.30 20.54 -11.14
CA THR A 310 5.37 19.72 -10.36
C THR A 310 3.93 20.05 -10.77
N ILE A 311 3.07 19.03 -10.82
CA ILE A 311 1.65 19.10 -11.22
C ILE A 311 0.81 18.59 -10.03
N LEU A 312 0.14 19.49 -9.30
CA LEU A 312 -0.84 19.10 -8.29
C LEU A 312 -2.23 18.93 -8.91
N LEU A 313 -2.89 17.84 -8.55
CA LEU A 313 -4.20 17.42 -9.06
C LEU A 313 -5.31 18.07 -8.22
N ASN A 314 -5.66 19.32 -8.51
CA ASN A 314 -6.68 20.07 -7.76
C ASN A 314 -8.13 19.68 -8.17
N LEU A 315 -8.45 18.39 -8.05
CA LEU A 315 -9.68 17.75 -8.54
C LEU A 315 -10.93 18.06 -7.68
N PRO A 316 -12.16 17.84 -8.17
CA PRO A 316 -13.41 18.12 -7.43
C PRO A 316 -13.70 17.25 -6.19
N LEU A 317 -12.80 16.38 -5.74
CA LEU A 317 -12.99 15.58 -4.52
C LEU A 317 -12.65 16.41 -3.25
N THR A 318 -13.65 17.09 -2.70
CA THR A 318 -13.51 17.90 -1.48
C THR A 318 -13.29 17.04 -0.23
N LEU A 319 -12.54 17.57 0.73
CA LEU A 319 -12.32 17.00 2.07
C LEU A 319 -12.38 18.17 3.06
N SER A 320 -13.56 18.54 3.55
CA SER A 320 -13.70 19.76 4.38
C SER A 320 -14.80 19.69 5.44
N PRO A 321 -14.56 20.17 6.68
CA PRO A 321 -15.58 20.22 7.72
C PRO A 321 -16.74 21.16 7.38
N SER A 322 -16.54 22.15 6.49
CA SER A 322 -17.61 23.06 6.04
C SER A 322 -18.70 22.35 5.23
N ASN A 323 -18.40 21.19 4.63
CA ASN A 323 -19.40 20.34 3.99
C ASN A 323 -20.51 19.96 4.99
N LEU A 324 -20.14 19.60 6.22
CA LEU A 324 -21.08 19.21 7.29
C LEU A 324 -22.00 20.36 7.74
N PHE A 325 -21.69 21.61 7.38
CA PHE A 325 -22.44 22.83 7.70
C PHE A 325 -23.03 23.53 6.47
N SER A 326 -22.95 22.91 5.30
CA SER A 326 -23.56 23.41 4.06
C SER A 326 -25.10 23.31 4.11
N LEU A 327 -25.81 23.91 3.14
CA LEU A 327 -27.27 23.81 3.03
C LEU A 327 -27.69 23.41 1.59
N PRO A 328 -28.14 22.16 1.35
CA PRO A 328 -28.14 21.04 2.31
C PRO A 328 -26.71 20.68 2.74
N PRO A 329 -26.52 20.07 3.93
CA PRO A 329 -25.20 19.59 4.32
C PRO A 329 -24.67 18.52 3.35
N LEU A 330 -23.37 18.28 3.39
CA LEU A 330 -22.67 17.31 2.55
C LEU A 330 -21.74 16.44 3.41
N PRO A 331 -21.37 15.22 2.98
CA PRO A 331 -20.39 14.38 3.68
C PRO A 331 -19.02 15.06 3.77
N LEU A 332 -18.19 14.66 4.75
CA LEU A 332 -16.86 15.25 4.94
C LEU A 332 -15.98 15.11 3.69
N ILE A 333 -16.09 13.97 3.01
CA ILE A 333 -15.51 13.72 1.68
C ILE A 333 -16.65 13.75 0.64
N HIS A 334 -16.60 14.67 -0.32
CA HIS A 334 -17.65 14.82 -1.32
C HIS A 334 -17.10 15.23 -2.69
N PHE A 335 -17.54 14.54 -3.75
CA PHE A 335 -17.22 14.85 -5.14
C PHE A 335 -18.16 15.94 -5.67
N ASP A 336 -17.67 17.18 -5.69
CA ASP A 336 -18.43 18.38 -6.05
C ASP A 336 -18.37 18.63 -7.56
N ARG A 337 -19.31 18.03 -8.32
CA ARG A 337 -19.41 18.21 -9.78
C ARG A 337 -19.71 19.65 -10.25
N SER A 338 -19.95 20.60 -9.34
CA SER A 338 -20.03 22.02 -9.73
C SER A 338 -18.65 22.66 -9.95
N LEU A 339 -17.58 21.99 -9.50
CA LEU A 339 -16.19 22.40 -9.70
C LEU A 339 -15.55 21.63 -10.86
N PRO A 340 -14.77 22.30 -11.73
CA PRO A 340 -14.00 21.62 -12.77
C PRO A 340 -12.78 20.89 -12.16
N SER A 341 -12.13 20.07 -12.99
CA SER A 341 -10.79 19.56 -12.68
C SER A 341 -9.74 20.62 -12.99
N GLU A 342 -8.87 20.93 -12.03
CA GLU A 342 -7.77 21.87 -12.23
C GLU A 342 -6.42 21.18 -11.99
N PHE A 343 -5.45 21.45 -12.87
CA PHE A 343 -4.06 21.05 -12.73
C PHE A 343 -3.22 22.29 -12.43
N ILE A 344 -2.56 22.30 -11.26
CA ILE A 344 -1.73 23.41 -10.81
C ILE A 344 -0.27 23.06 -11.06
N ILE A 345 0.37 23.77 -11.99
CA ILE A 345 1.72 23.49 -12.47
C ILE A 345 2.68 24.59 -12.04
N PHE A 346 3.80 24.24 -11.41
CA PHE A 346 4.80 25.19 -10.92
C PHE A 346 6.22 24.60 -10.96
N PRO A 347 7.27 25.44 -11.03
CA PRO A 347 8.65 24.97 -11.01
C PRO A 347 8.95 24.16 -9.74
N ARG A 348 9.65 23.03 -9.89
CA ARG A 348 10.02 22.11 -8.81
C ARG A 348 10.77 22.80 -7.66
N LEU A 349 11.52 23.87 -7.95
CA LEU A 349 12.20 24.72 -6.95
C LEU A 349 11.47 26.05 -6.71
N LEU A 350 10.15 25.98 -6.52
CA LEU A 350 9.30 27.11 -6.13
C LEU A 350 9.81 27.76 -4.83
N GLY A 351 9.87 29.08 -4.78
CA GLY A 351 10.29 29.86 -3.60
C GLY A 351 11.80 29.81 -3.26
N ALA A 352 12.51 28.75 -3.65
CA ALA A 352 13.94 28.54 -3.34
C ALA A 352 14.83 29.68 -3.87
N ALA A 353 14.46 30.30 -4.99
CA ALA A 353 14.99 31.58 -5.43
C ALA A 353 13.91 32.66 -5.30
N LYS A 354 14.26 33.88 -4.90
CA LYS A 354 13.34 35.04 -4.80
C LYS A 354 12.67 35.47 -6.13
N LYS A 355 12.91 34.73 -7.22
CA LYS A 355 12.33 34.93 -8.56
C LYS A 355 11.37 33.80 -8.99
N THR A 356 11.44 32.60 -8.41
CA THR A 356 10.58 31.47 -8.79
C THR A 356 9.28 31.49 -7.99
N ARG A 357 8.26 32.17 -8.52
CA ARG A 357 6.90 32.28 -7.94
C ARG A 357 5.76 32.01 -8.91
N GLU A 358 6.08 31.61 -10.14
CA GLU A 358 5.07 31.38 -11.17
C GLU A 358 4.35 30.05 -10.90
N VAL A 359 3.02 30.13 -10.80
CA VAL A 359 2.11 29.01 -10.56
C VAL A 359 1.01 29.11 -11.61
N PHE A 360 0.98 28.15 -12.52
CA PHE A 360 0.07 28.12 -13.66
C PHE A 360 -1.13 27.23 -13.34
N ARG A 361 -2.32 27.68 -13.72
CA ARG A 361 -3.59 26.94 -13.55
C ARG A 361 -4.10 26.52 -14.92
N PHE A 362 -4.36 25.23 -15.08
CA PHE A 362 -4.92 24.61 -16.28
C PHE A 362 -6.25 23.94 -15.90
N VAL A 363 -7.33 24.24 -16.63
CA VAL A 363 -8.69 23.78 -16.28
C VAL A 363 -9.21 22.80 -17.33
N ASP A 364 -9.53 21.59 -16.90
CA ASP A 364 -10.35 20.63 -17.65
C ASP A 364 -11.81 20.82 -17.20
N PRO A 365 -12.72 21.27 -18.09
CA PRO A 365 -14.10 21.58 -17.74
C PRO A 365 -14.92 20.34 -17.38
N GLU A 366 -14.43 19.13 -17.68
CA GLU A 366 -15.05 17.88 -17.24
C GLU A 366 -14.59 17.55 -15.82
N PRO A 367 -15.50 17.50 -14.82
CA PRO A 367 -15.13 17.06 -13.47
C PRO A 367 -14.77 15.57 -13.50
N CYS A 368 -13.50 15.27 -13.21
CA CYS A 368 -12.94 13.93 -13.27
C CYS A 368 -12.22 13.57 -11.96
N LEU A 369 -11.91 12.29 -11.79
CA LEU A 369 -11.10 11.79 -10.68
C LEU A 369 -9.87 11.06 -11.24
N ILE A 370 -8.71 11.24 -10.61
CA ILE A 370 -7.47 10.54 -10.92
C ILE A 370 -6.93 10.05 -9.59
N PHE A 371 -6.71 8.74 -9.47
CA PHE A 371 -5.97 8.17 -8.34
C PHE A 371 -4.48 8.14 -8.66
N HIS A 372 -4.07 7.56 -9.78
CA HIS A 372 -2.65 7.39 -10.11
C HIS A 372 -2.23 8.10 -11.40
N THR A 373 -1.09 8.78 -11.35
CA THR A 373 -0.36 9.32 -12.49
C THR A 373 0.78 8.38 -12.86
N ALA A 374 0.82 8.01 -14.14
CA ALA A 374 1.78 7.04 -14.67
C ALA A 374 3.16 7.67 -14.83
N ASN A 375 3.23 8.79 -15.53
CA ASN A 375 4.46 9.56 -15.71
C ASN A 375 4.14 11.00 -16.18
N ALA A 376 5.11 11.90 -16.08
CA ALA A 376 5.03 13.24 -16.64
C ALA A 376 6.41 13.73 -17.10
N TRP A 377 6.47 14.57 -18.13
CA TRP A 377 7.72 15.05 -18.71
C TRP A 377 7.61 16.44 -19.33
N ASP A 378 8.75 17.12 -19.42
CA ASP A 378 8.89 18.41 -20.07
C ASP A 378 9.03 18.27 -21.60
N GLU A 379 8.43 19.16 -22.37
CA GLU A 379 8.63 19.31 -23.82
C GLU A 379 9.43 20.59 -24.07
N TYR A 380 10.65 20.48 -24.61
CA TYR A 380 11.59 21.59 -24.78
C TYR A 380 11.69 22.07 -26.23
N VAL A 381 11.82 23.39 -26.42
CA VAL A 381 12.30 24.01 -27.66
C VAL A 381 13.37 25.05 -27.33
N CYS A 382 14.58 24.86 -27.86
CA CYS A 382 15.77 25.68 -27.54
C CYS A 382 15.93 25.86 -26.01
N ASP A 383 16.06 24.72 -25.31
CA ASP A 383 16.29 24.58 -23.87
C ASP A 383 15.27 25.26 -22.94
N ARG A 384 14.12 25.66 -23.48
CA ARG A 384 12.98 26.21 -22.71
C ARG A 384 11.78 25.27 -22.77
N PRO A 385 11.13 24.96 -21.64
CA PRO A 385 9.94 24.12 -21.64
C PRO A 385 8.78 24.90 -22.28
N VAL A 386 8.26 24.38 -23.39
CA VAL A 386 7.10 24.93 -24.11
C VAL A 386 5.80 24.25 -23.69
N ALA A 387 5.88 23.00 -23.24
CA ALA A 387 4.74 22.28 -22.66
C ALA A 387 5.17 21.30 -21.58
N ILE A 388 4.20 20.94 -20.74
CA ILE A 388 4.30 19.85 -19.78
C ILE A 388 3.33 18.76 -20.22
N ASN A 389 3.80 17.52 -20.24
CA ASN A 389 3.04 16.33 -20.62
C ASN A 389 2.77 15.46 -19.39
N MET A 390 1.60 14.82 -19.34
CA MET A 390 1.23 13.91 -18.26
C MET A 390 0.39 12.73 -18.79
N LEU A 391 0.63 11.56 -18.22
CA LEU A 391 -0.19 10.36 -18.39
C LEU A 391 -0.81 9.97 -17.04
N ALA A 392 -2.12 9.78 -16.98
CA ALA A 392 -2.85 9.52 -15.74
C ALA A 392 -4.07 8.61 -15.92
N CYS A 393 -4.40 7.83 -14.90
CA CYS A 393 -5.59 6.97 -14.86
C CYS A 393 -6.82 7.82 -14.52
N ARG A 394 -7.64 8.15 -15.53
CA ARG A 394 -8.77 9.09 -15.43
C ARG A 394 -10.12 8.35 -15.34
N PHE A 395 -10.88 8.65 -14.29
CA PHE A 395 -12.29 8.28 -14.11
C PHE A 395 -13.19 9.50 -14.39
N LYS A 396 -14.36 9.29 -15.01
CA LYS A 396 -15.41 10.32 -15.21
C LYS A 396 -16.29 10.51 -13.94
N SER A 397 -16.23 9.56 -13.02
CA SER A 397 -17.05 9.50 -11.81
C SER A 397 -16.23 9.21 -10.56
N ALA A 398 -16.81 9.49 -9.39
CA ALA A 398 -16.25 9.09 -8.10
C ALA A 398 -16.79 7.73 -7.62
N LYS A 399 -17.36 6.88 -8.50
CA LYS A 399 -17.94 5.57 -8.14
C LYS A 399 -17.00 4.74 -7.24
N LEU A 400 -15.71 4.67 -7.60
CA LEU A 400 -14.70 3.87 -6.88
C LEU A 400 -14.62 4.22 -5.39
N VAL A 401 -14.69 5.52 -5.05
CA VAL A 401 -14.64 6.03 -3.66
C VAL A 401 -15.70 5.37 -2.77
N TYR A 402 -16.90 5.14 -3.33
CA TYR A 402 -18.03 4.55 -2.65
C TYR A 402 -18.02 3.01 -2.71
N SER A 403 -17.59 2.41 -3.82
CA SER A 403 -17.57 0.95 -3.98
C SER A 403 -16.54 0.28 -3.06
N VAL A 404 -15.35 0.85 -2.85
CA VAL A 404 -14.33 0.28 -1.94
C VAL A 404 -14.63 0.46 -0.44
N GLY A 405 -15.69 1.21 -0.12
CA GLY A 405 -16.34 1.22 1.21
C GLY A 405 -17.61 0.36 1.31
N ALA A 406 -17.95 -0.38 0.25
CA ALA A 406 -19.25 -1.05 0.06
C ALA A 406 -20.47 -0.16 0.40
N VAL A 407 -20.37 1.15 0.12
CA VAL A 407 -21.39 2.16 0.41
C VAL A 407 -22.34 2.31 -0.79
N GLU A 408 -23.57 2.76 -0.56
CA GLU A 408 -24.44 3.14 -1.68
C GLU A 408 -23.82 4.31 -2.47
N ILE A 409 -23.47 4.03 -3.72
CA ILE A 409 -23.01 5.02 -4.70
C ILE A 409 -24.12 6.09 -4.91
N PRO A 410 -23.83 7.40 -4.80
CA PRO A 410 -24.82 8.45 -5.04
C PRO A 410 -25.43 8.41 -6.45
N LYS A 411 -26.69 8.83 -6.60
CA LYS A 411 -27.39 8.80 -7.91
C LYS A 411 -26.64 9.52 -9.02
N ALA A 412 -25.98 10.65 -8.72
CA ALA A 412 -25.18 11.37 -9.71
C ALA A 412 -23.95 10.57 -10.18
N GLU A 413 -23.25 9.89 -9.27
CA GLU A 413 -22.13 8.99 -9.61
C GLU A 413 -22.59 7.74 -10.35
N LYS A 414 -23.79 7.21 -10.04
CA LYS A 414 -24.38 6.10 -10.81
C LYS A 414 -24.63 6.49 -12.27
N VAL A 415 -25.24 7.66 -12.51
CA VAL A 415 -25.63 8.12 -13.87
C VAL A 415 -24.42 8.58 -14.68
N ALA A 416 -23.62 9.53 -14.18
CA ALA A 416 -22.44 10.00 -14.92
C ALA A 416 -21.32 8.94 -14.99
N GLY A 417 -21.45 7.86 -14.22
CA GLY A 417 -20.60 6.69 -14.26
C GLY A 417 -21.08 5.56 -15.15
N GLU A 418 -22.24 5.65 -15.82
CA GLU A 418 -22.91 4.50 -16.46
C GLU A 418 -21.99 3.77 -17.47
N ASP A 419 -21.33 4.53 -18.36
CA ASP A 419 -20.24 4.07 -19.25
C ASP A 419 -18.86 4.63 -18.81
N ASP A 420 -18.57 4.66 -17.50
CA ASP A 420 -17.27 5.08 -16.98
C ASP A 420 -16.30 3.91 -16.90
N VAL A 421 -15.12 4.10 -17.48
CA VAL A 421 -14.02 3.14 -17.54
C VAL A 421 -12.76 3.95 -17.25
N VAL A 422 -11.99 3.55 -16.25
CA VAL A 422 -10.73 4.23 -15.94
C VAL A 422 -9.74 4.00 -17.08
N GLN A 423 -9.34 5.06 -17.76
CA GLN A 423 -8.51 5.00 -18.95
C GLN A 423 -7.19 5.73 -18.73
N LEU A 424 -6.11 5.20 -19.31
CA LEU A 424 -4.83 5.91 -19.36
C LEU A 424 -4.97 7.10 -20.30
N HIS A 425 -5.02 8.30 -19.73
CA HIS A 425 -5.37 9.54 -20.40
C HIS A 425 -4.16 10.46 -20.50
N TYR A 426 -3.98 11.07 -21.67
CA TYR A 426 -2.88 11.98 -21.96
C TYR A 426 -3.34 13.43 -21.90
N TYR A 427 -2.52 14.27 -21.25
CA TYR A 427 -2.68 15.72 -21.15
C TYR A 427 -1.42 16.42 -21.65
N ARG A 428 -1.58 17.47 -22.47
CA ARG A 428 -0.49 18.40 -22.86
C ARG A 428 -0.84 19.85 -22.52
N PHE A 429 -0.18 20.34 -21.47
CA PHE A 429 -0.31 21.69 -20.92
C PHE A 429 0.69 22.63 -21.62
N GLU A 430 0.21 23.58 -22.43
CA GLU A 430 1.11 24.58 -23.06
C GLU A 430 1.52 25.64 -22.04
N MET A 431 2.83 25.80 -21.84
CA MET A 431 3.37 26.75 -20.87
C MET A 431 3.27 28.18 -21.41
N PRO A 432 2.69 29.15 -20.67
CA PRO A 432 2.58 30.53 -21.13
C PRO A 432 3.95 31.12 -21.47
N THR A 433 4.15 31.46 -22.74
CA THR A 433 5.37 32.13 -23.20
C THR A 433 5.39 33.59 -22.74
N PHE A 434 6.57 34.07 -22.31
CA PHE A 434 6.72 35.42 -21.75
C PHE A 434 6.64 36.50 -22.85
N VAL A 435 5.43 36.87 -23.24
CA VAL A 435 5.14 38.06 -24.05
C VAL A 435 5.14 39.27 -23.13
N PHE A 436 5.75 40.39 -23.56
CA PHE A 436 5.81 41.66 -22.80
C PHE A 436 4.44 42.39 -22.66
N SER A 437 3.32 41.69 -22.80
CA SER A 437 1.97 42.21 -22.51
C SER A 437 1.59 41.93 -21.06
N ALA A 438 0.99 42.91 -20.37
CA ALA A 438 0.60 42.80 -18.95
C ALA A 438 -0.65 41.91 -18.70
N SER A 439 -0.85 40.90 -19.53
CA SER A 439 -2.00 39.99 -19.54
C SER A 439 -1.51 38.54 -19.59
N THR A 440 -1.32 37.92 -18.42
CA THR A 440 -0.95 36.50 -18.33
C THR A 440 -2.08 35.65 -18.90
N THR A 441 -1.85 35.02 -20.06
CA THR A 441 -2.83 34.11 -20.67
C THR A 441 -3.08 32.92 -19.72
N PRO A 442 -4.33 32.48 -19.51
CA PRO A 442 -4.62 31.25 -18.77
C PRO A 442 -3.89 30.05 -19.37
N GLY A 443 -3.50 29.09 -18.52
CA GLY A 443 -2.85 27.86 -18.98
C GLY A 443 -3.79 27.03 -19.86
N ASN A 444 -3.36 26.73 -21.09
CA ASN A 444 -4.20 26.04 -22.07
C ASN A 444 -3.88 24.53 -22.14
N ILE A 445 -4.91 23.69 -22.02
CA ILE A 445 -4.81 22.25 -22.25
C ILE A 445 -4.95 22.02 -23.77
N THR A 446 -3.81 21.92 -24.46
CA THR A 446 -3.80 21.79 -25.93
C THR A 446 -4.27 20.43 -26.43
N HIS A 447 -4.06 19.38 -25.62
CA HIS A 447 -4.48 18.02 -25.93
C HIS A 447 -4.96 17.35 -24.64
N SER A 448 -6.12 16.71 -24.71
CA SER A 448 -6.71 15.86 -23.68
C SER A 448 -7.40 14.69 -24.38
N PHE A 449 -6.91 13.46 -24.21
CA PHE A 449 -7.55 12.26 -24.79
C PHE A 449 -7.15 10.95 -24.10
N PRO A 450 -8.05 9.94 -24.04
CA PRO A 450 -7.70 8.60 -23.59
C PRO A 450 -6.89 7.83 -24.66
N LEU A 451 -5.87 7.09 -24.23
CA LEU A 451 -5.01 6.32 -25.14
C LEU A 451 -5.64 5.00 -25.60
N SER A 452 -6.48 4.37 -24.76
CA SER A 452 -7.15 3.11 -25.08
C SER A 452 -8.56 3.06 -24.48
N ALA A 453 -9.43 2.26 -25.09
CA ALA A 453 -10.77 1.97 -24.58
C ALA A 453 -10.74 1.05 -23.34
N ILE A 454 -9.70 0.23 -23.16
CA ILE A 454 -9.63 -0.76 -22.08
C ILE A 454 -9.46 -0.11 -20.69
N PRO A 455 -9.97 -0.75 -19.62
CA PRO A 455 -9.70 -0.31 -18.24
C PRO A 455 -8.20 -0.38 -17.94
N PHE A 456 -7.64 0.64 -17.31
CA PHE A 456 -6.21 0.70 -16.99
C PHE A 456 -5.93 1.39 -15.65
N GLU A 457 -5.28 0.66 -14.73
CA GLU A 457 -4.86 1.17 -13.41
C GLU A 457 -3.53 0.55 -12.95
N PHE A 458 -3.00 1.02 -11.81
CA PHE A 458 -1.69 0.65 -11.24
C PHE A 458 -0.52 0.80 -12.24
N PRO A 459 -0.27 2.03 -12.74
CA PRO A 459 0.77 2.28 -13.73
C PRO A 459 2.18 2.09 -13.17
N THR A 460 3.05 1.51 -14.00
CA THR A 460 4.49 1.46 -13.78
C THR A 460 5.27 1.71 -15.08
N VAL A 461 6.47 2.27 -14.96
CA VAL A 461 7.42 2.55 -16.05
C VAL A 461 8.81 2.06 -15.63
N THR A 462 9.74 1.94 -16.58
CA THR A 462 11.14 1.68 -16.21
C THR A 462 11.68 2.82 -15.32
N PRO A 463 12.40 2.53 -14.21
CA PRO A 463 12.75 3.55 -13.21
C PRO A 463 13.57 4.74 -13.73
N ASP A 464 14.39 4.53 -14.77
CA ASP A 464 15.23 5.57 -15.37
C ASP A 464 14.42 6.61 -16.19
N LYS A 465 13.24 6.23 -16.69
CA LYS A 465 12.34 7.11 -17.44
C LYS A 465 11.32 7.84 -16.56
N ALA A 466 11.35 7.65 -15.24
CA ALA A 466 10.51 8.42 -14.33
C ALA A 466 10.80 9.94 -14.48
N MET A 467 9.75 10.76 -14.45
CA MET A 467 9.81 12.23 -14.60
C MET A 467 10.38 12.69 -15.97
N SER A 468 10.42 11.77 -16.94
CA SER A 468 10.99 11.90 -18.28
C SER A 468 10.07 11.21 -19.31
N ALA A 469 10.30 11.41 -20.62
CA ALA A 469 9.48 10.75 -21.62
C ALA A 469 9.75 9.23 -21.64
N ALA A 470 8.74 8.43 -21.32
CA ALA A 470 8.75 6.97 -21.45
C ALA A 470 7.94 6.57 -22.70
N ARG A 471 8.46 5.61 -23.48
CA ARG A 471 7.72 5.00 -24.58
C ARG A 471 6.74 3.94 -24.10
N TYR A 472 7.07 3.20 -23.04
CA TYR A 472 6.27 2.09 -22.53
C TYR A 472 5.72 2.35 -21.13
N VAL A 473 4.42 2.11 -20.96
CA VAL A 473 3.75 2.08 -19.65
C VAL A 473 3.12 0.71 -19.46
N TYR A 474 3.30 0.15 -18.27
CA TYR A 474 2.74 -1.14 -17.87
C TYR A 474 1.72 -0.95 -16.77
N GLY A 475 0.79 -1.90 -16.60
CA GLY A 475 -0.17 -1.85 -15.50
C GLY A 475 -1.15 -3.02 -15.48
N CYS A 476 -2.23 -2.83 -14.73
CA CYS A 476 -3.33 -3.76 -14.56
C CYS A 476 -4.49 -3.44 -15.52
N THR A 477 -5.09 -4.47 -16.11
CA THR A 477 -6.35 -4.39 -16.87
C THR A 477 -7.23 -5.59 -16.54
N MET A 478 -8.39 -5.71 -17.19
CA MET A 478 -9.29 -6.86 -17.07
C MET A 478 -9.74 -7.34 -18.45
N GLY A 479 -9.95 -8.65 -18.59
CA GLY A 479 -10.48 -9.27 -19.80
C GLY A 479 -11.93 -8.84 -20.07
N GLU A 480 -12.72 -8.68 -19.01
CA GLU A 480 -14.09 -8.17 -19.02
C GLU A 480 -14.37 -7.30 -17.76
N GLY A 481 -15.06 -6.18 -17.96
CA GLY A 481 -15.49 -5.24 -16.90
C GLY A 481 -14.46 -4.18 -16.49
N SER A 482 -14.85 -3.28 -15.59
CA SER A 482 -14.09 -2.10 -15.14
C SER A 482 -13.77 -2.13 -13.63
N PHE A 483 -12.89 -1.24 -13.18
CA PHE A 483 -12.37 -1.19 -11.80
C PHE A 483 -13.42 -0.77 -10.74
N ASP A 484 -14.55 -0.21 -11.16
CA ASP A 484 -15.61 0.38 -10.34
C ASP A 484 -16.94 -0.40 -10.32
N GLU A 485 -17.17 -1.30 -11.28
CA GLU A 485 -18.49 -1.89 -11.59
C GLU A 485 -19.07 -2.81 -10.50
N ARG A 486 -18.21 -3.50 -9.74
CA ARG A 486 -18.63 -4.62 -8.89
C ARG A 486 -19.19 -4.14 -7.55
N LEU A 487 -20.48 -3.81 -7.54
CA LEU A 487 -21.26 -3.63 -6.29
C LEU A 487 -21.21 -4.92 -5.45
N GLY A 488 -20.39 -4.91 -4.39
CA GLY A 488 -20.23 -6.03 -3.46
C GLY A 488 -18.97 -6.89 -3.64
N GLY A 489 -17.99 -6.46 -4.45
CA GLY A 489 -16.67 -7.08 -4.56
C GLY A 489 -15.69 -6.20 -5.32
N ALA A 490 -14.38 -6.37 -5.14
CA ALA A 490 -13.43 -5.55 -5.88
C ALA A 490 -13.30 -5.95 -7.36
N ALA A 491 -12.65 -5.08 -8.12
CA ALA A 491 -11.90 -5.47 -9.32
C ALA A 491 -10.98 -6.66 -9.02
N LYS A 492 -10.82 -7.54 -10.02
CA LYS A 492 -9.90 -8.68 -9.95
C LYS A 492 -9.08 -8.70 -11.23
N VAL A 493 -7.80 -8.37 -11.11
CA VAL A 493 -6.89 -8.19 -12.25
C VAL A 493 -6.52 -9.56 -12.84
N ASP A 494 -7.26 -9.99 -13.85
CA ASP A 494 -6.97 -11.22 -14.62
C ASP A 494 -6.04 -10.96 -15.81
N CYS A 495 -5.62 -9.70 -16.03
CA CYS A 495 -4.77 -9.29 -17.14
C CYS A 495 -3.72 -8.25 -16.71
N LEU A 496 -2.47 -8.45 -17.12
CA LEU A 496 -1.42 -7.41 -17.11
C LEU A 496 -1.25 -6.86 -18.53
N VAL A 497 -0.88 -5.58 -18.66
CA VAL A 497 -0.84 -4.88 -19.95
C VAL A 497 0.44 -4.05 -20.11
N LYS A 498 0.92 -3.95 -21.35
CA LYS A 498 1.97 -3.05 -21.85
C LYS A 498 1.39 -2.17 -22.94
N MET A 499 1.65 -0.86 -22.87
CA MET A 499 1.24 0.12 -23.89
C MET A 499 2.46 0.87 -24.43
N ASP A 500 2.61 0.90 -25.76
CA ASP A 500 3.48 1.86 -26.48
C ASP A 500 2.79 3.22 -26.49
N VAL A 501 2.89 3.92 -25.36
CA VAL A 501 2.24 5.22 -25.14
C VAL A 501 2.82 6.29 -26.04
N GLY A 502 4.07 6.19 -26.48
CA GLY A 502 4.65 7.09 -27.49
C GLY A 502 3.85 7.01 -28.80
N THR A 503 3.69 5.80 -29.34
CA THR A 503 2.89 5.56 -30.56
C THR A 503 1.44 5.98 -30.42
N LEU A 504 0.83 5.82 -29.23
CA LEU A 504 -0.56 6.23 -28.98
C LEU A 504 -0.69 7.76 -28.82
N VAL A 505 0.26 8.43 -28.15
CA VAL A 505 0.29 9.89 -28.02
C VAL A 505 0.47 10.55 -29.39
N ASP A 506 1.39 10.07 -30.22
CA ASP A 506 1.60 10.64 -31.57
C ASP A 506 0.36 10.49 -32.45
N ARG A 507 -0.28 9.31 -32.45
CA ARG A 507 -1.56 9.07 -33.16
C ARG A 507 -2.69 9.95 -32.63
N GLY A 508 -2.72 10.24 -31.33
CA GLY A 508 -3.70 11.13 -30.74
C GLY A 508 -3.44 12.61 -31.07
N ARG A 509 -2.20 13.09 -30.98
CA ARG A 509 -1.78 14.44 -31.41
C ARG A 509 -2.08 14.69 -32.89
N ALA A 510 -1.94 13.67 -33.74
CA ALA A 510 -2.30 13.73 -35.15
C ALA A 510 -3.80 13.94 -35.43
N ARG A 511 -4.68 13.80 -34.42
CA ARG A 511 -6.12 14.15 -34.52
C ARG A 511 -6.38 15.67 -34.37
N GLY A 512 -5.37 16.44 -33.96
CA GLY A 512 -5.47 17.88 -33.70
C GLY A 512 -5.62 18.23 -32.21
N SER A 513 -5.57 19.53 -31.93
CA SER A 513 -5.65 20.07 -30.57
C SER A 513 -7.09 20.15 -30.04
N GLY A 514 -7.28 19.84 -28.76
CA GLY A 514 -8.55 19.96 -28.04
C GLY A 514 -8.74 18.86 -26.99
N ASN A 515 -9.96 18.77 -26.44
CA ASN A 515 -10.42 17.59 -25.71
C ASN A 515 -11.10 16.63 -26.69
N VAL A 516 -10.66 15.37 -26.73
CA VAL A 516 -11.20 14.31 -27.58
C VAL A 516 -11.54 13.11 -26.70
N SER A 517 -12.82 12.93 -26.41
CA SER A 517 -13.33 11.87 -25.52
C SER A 517 -13.24 10.45 -26.12
N ARG A 518 -13.00 10.32 -27.42
CA ARG A 518 -12.86 9.03 -28.13
C ARG A 518 -11.42 8.49 -28.01
N PRO A 519 -11.19 7.27 -27.50
CA PRO A 519 -9.86 6.69 -27.34
C PRO A 519 -9.00 6.65 -28.61
N VAL A 520 -7.68 6.57 -28.46
CA VAL A 520 -6.74 6.39 -29.58
C VAL A 520 -6.80 4.96 -30.14
N ASP A 521 -6.74 3.94 -29.29
CA ASP A 521 -7.03 2.54 -29.64
C ASP A 521 -8.38 2.12 -29.06
N GLU A 522 -9.33 1.76 -29.92
CA GLU A 522 -10.73 1.49 -29.55
C GLU A 522 -11.02 0.00 -29.31
N ARG A 523 -10.00 -0.87 -29.42
CA ARG A 523 -10.17 -2.31 -29.25
C ARG A 523 -10.43 -2.68 -27.78
N SER A 524 -11.35 -3.61 -27.54
CA SER A 524 -11.54 -4.22 -26.22
C SER A 524 -10.37 -5.14 -25.84
N SER A 525 -10.22 -5.47 -24.55
CA SER A 525 -9.21 -6.42 -24.07
C SER A 525 -9.27 -7.75 -24.82
N SER A 526 -10.47 -8.29 -25.04
CA SER A 526 -10.73 -9.52 -25.79
C SER A 526 -10.39 -9.39 -27.29
N GLN A 527 -10.60 -8.23 -27.91
CA GLN A 527 -10.17 -7.97 -29.30
C GLN A 527 -8.64 -7.86 -29.41
N ILE A 528 -7.98 -7.24 -28.43
CA ILE A 528 -6.51 -7.17 -28.39
C ILE A 528 -5.92 -8.57 -28.21
N LEU A 529 -6.44 -9.38 -27.29
CA LEU A 529 -6.02 -10.78 -27.09
C LEU A 529 -6.22 -11.62 -28.36
N SER A 530 -7.34 -11.45 -29.07
CA SER A 530 -7.60 -12.14 -30.34
C SER A 530 -6.68 -11.69 -31.49
N ASP A 531 -6.39 -10.39 -31.57
CA ASP A 531 -5.40 -9.83 -32.50
C ASP A 531 -4.00 -10.44 -32.26
N TRP A 532 -3.55 -10.52 -31.00
CA TRP A 532 -2.25 -11.12 -30.67
C TRP A 532 -2.21 -12.63 -30.93
N ALA A 533 -3.26 -13.37 -30.58
CA ALA A 533 -3.38 -14.80 -30.87
C ALA A 533 -3.39 -15.13 -32.38
N THR A 534 -3.77 -14.17 -33.23
CA THR A 534 -3.72 -14.29 -34.69
C THR A 534 -2.46 -13.66 -35.31
N GLY A 535 -1.51 -13.20 -34.50
CA GLY A 535 -0.24 -12.60 -34.92
C GLY A 535 -0.31 -11.13 -35.33
N LYS A 536 -1.49 -10.49 -35.25
CA LYS A 536 -1.73 -9.08 -35.57
C LYS A 536 -1.29 -8.20 -34.40
N LYS A 537 0.02 -7.95 -34.30
CA LYS A 537 0.61 -7.08 -33.27
C LYS A 537 0.13 -5.63 -33.38
N GLY A 538 0.07 -4.93 -32.24
CA GLY A 538 -0.33 -3.53 -32.13
C GLY A 538 0.38 -2.81 -30.97
N PRO A 539 0.06 -1.53 -30.71
CA PRO A 539 0.72 -0.73 -29.66
C PRO A 539 0.30 -1.09 -28.23
N ILE A 540 -0.47 -2.15 -28.04
CA ILE A 540 -0.93 -2.65 -26.73
C ILE A 540 -0.77 -4.16 -26.75
N GLU A 541 -0.07 -4.71 -25.75
CA GLU A 541 0.06 -6.14 -25.48
C GLU A 541 -0.64 -6.48 -24.16
N ILE A 542 -1.35 -7.61 -24.10
CA ILE A 542 -2.02 -8.07 -22.88
C ILE A 542 -1.54 -9.50 -22.55
N PHE A 543 -1.08 -9.68 -21.33
CA PHE A 543 -0.81 -10.98 -20.72
C PHE A 543 -2.04 -11.36 -19.88
N GLN A 544 -2.84 -12.31 -20.37
CA GLN A 544 -3.97 -12.86 -19.63
C GLN A 544 -3.50 -13.98 -18.69
N LEU A 545 -3.94 -13.93 -17.43
CA LEU A 545 -3.67 -14.96 -16.43
C LEU A 545 -4.57 -16.20 -16.63
N PRO A 546 -4.17 -17.37 -16.10
CA PRO A 546 -5.03 -18.55 -16.10
C PRO A 546 -6.37 -18.31 -15.38
N PRO A 547 -7.47 -18.99 -15.75
CA PRO A 547 -8.76 -18.80 -15.10
C PRO A 547 -8.69 -18.96 -13.58
N LYS A 548 -9.28 -18.01 -12.84
CA LYS A 548 -9.21 -17.83 -11.36
C LYS A 548 -7.88 -17.36 -10.78
N TRP A 549 -6.84 -17.12 -11.59
CA TRP A 549 -5.59 -16.51 -11.13
C TRP A 549 -5.66 -15.00 -11.35
N TYR A 550 -5.34 -14.22 -10.32
CA TYR A 550 -5.39 -12.76 -10.39
C TYR A 550 -4.12 -12.13 -9.83
N ALA A 551 -3.61 -11.12 -10.54
CA ALA A 551 -2.42 -10.38 -10.19
C ALA A 551 -2.69 -9.23 -9.19
N GLN A 552 -1.62 -8.59 -8.74
CA GLN A 552 -1.62 -7.31 -8.03
C GLN A 552 -0.74 -6.31 -8.79
N GLU A 553 -0.47 -5.11 -8.25
CA GLU A 553 0.41 -4.11 -8.88
C GLU A 553 1.69 -4.77 -9.44
N PRO A 554 1.95 -4.67 -10.76
CA PRO A 554 3.21 -5.10 -11.34
C PRO A 554 4.27 -4.02 -11.14
N ARG A 555 5.53 -4.43 -10.93
CA ARG A 555 6.68 -3.53 -11.05
C ARG A 555 7.56 -3.96 -12.22
N PHE A 556 8.00 -3.00 -13.01
CA PHE A 556 9.03 -3.23 -14.01
C PHE A 556 10.42 -3.24 -13.35
N VAL A 557 11.25 -4.21 -13.74
CA VAL A 557 12.67 -4.31 -13.37
C VAL A 557 13.49 -4.39 -14.66
N PRO A 558 14.37 -3.42 -14.95
CA PRO A 558 15.18 -3.44 -16.17
C PRO A 558 16.19 -4.59 -16.16
N ARG A 559 16.53 -5.09 -17.35
CA ARG A 559 17.70 -5.96 -17.56
C ARG A 559 19.00 -5.16 -17.43
N ASN A 560 20.08 -5.83 -17.04
CA ASN A 560 21.43 -5.25 -17.02
C ASN A 560 22.09 -5.33 -18.41
N GLY A 561 22.51 -4.19 -18.97
CA GLY A 561 23.19 -4.11 -20.27
C GLY A 561 23.34 -2.66 -20.75
N THR A 562 24.16 -2.44 -21.78
CA THR A 562 24.48 -1.08 -22.30
C THR A 562 23.55 -0.62 -23.42
N ASP A 563 23.02 -1.54 -24.23
CA ASP A 563 22.31 -1.25 -25.49
C ASP A 563 20.92 -1.92 -25.52
N LEU A 564 20.18 -1.77 -24.42
CA LEU A 564 18.88 -2.39 -24.20
C LEU A 564 17.73 -1.47 -24.65
N SER A 565 16.61 -2.06 -25.09
CA SER A 565 15.38 -1.32 -25.33
C SER A 565 14.66 -1.01 -24.01
N GLU A 566 13.84 0.04 -23.98
CA GLU A 566 13.12 0.49 -22.77
C GLU A 566 12.19 -0.58 -22.17
N ASP A 567 11.76 -1.57 -22.97
CA ASP A 567 10.97 -2.72 -22.55
C ASP A 567 11.79 -3.98 -22.21
N ASP A 568 13.12 -3.94 -22.26
CA ASP A 568 13.96 -5.10 -21.95
C ASP A 568 14.15 -5.28 -20.44
N GLY A 569 13.38 -6.19 -19.88
CA GLY A 569 13.30 -6.43 -18.45
C GLY A 569 12.12 -7.31 -18.08
N TYR A 570 11.73 -7.22 -16.81
CA TYR A 570 10.76 -8.12 -16.19
C TYR A 570 9.61 -7.35 -15.54
N LEU A 571 8.38 -7.85 -15.69
CA LEU A 571 7.30 -7.54 -14.77
C LEU A 571 7.33 -8.54 -13.62
N ILE A 572 7.35 -8.03 -12.40
CA ILE A 572 7.17 -8.83 -11.19
C ILE A 572 5.84 -8.49 -10.50
N SER A 573 5.12 -9.50 -10.02
CA SER A 573 3.87 -9.29 -9.27
C SER A 573 3.56 -10.47 -8.34
N TYR A 574 2.74 -10.20 -7.31
CA TYR A 574 2.05 -11.25 -6.56
C TYR A 574 0.82 -11.72 -7.32
N VAL A 575 0.64 -13.03 -7.41
CA VAL A 575 -0.51 -13.65 -8.06
C VAL A 575 -1.21 -14.58 -7.06
N TYR A 576 -2.53 -14.66 -7.09
CA TYR A 576 -3.31 -15.54 -6.23
C TYR A 576 -4.29 -16.40 -7.03
N ASP A 577 -4.26 -17.71 -6.76
CA ASP A 577 -5.24 -18.68 -7.25
C ASP A 577 -6.49 -18.72 -6.35
N GLU A 578 -7.61 -18.21 -6.84
CA GLU A 578 -8.91 -18.28 -6.14
C GLU A 578 -9.53 -19.69 -6.14
N SER A 579 -8.91 -20.72 -6.72
CA SER A 579 -9.29 -22.12 -6.45
C SER A 579 -9.17 -22.49 -4.97
N TYR A 580 -8.35 -21.75 -4.21
CA TYR A 580 -8.19 -21.88 -2.75
C TYR A 580 -9.25 -21.10 -1.93
N ILE A 581 -10.29 -20.53 -2.56
CA ILE A 581 -11.44 -19.93 -1.86
C ILE A 581 -12.65 -20.89 -1.97
N ASP A 582 -13.36 -21.09 -0.85
CA ASP A 582 -14.59 -21.87 -0.83
C ASP A 582 -15.81 -21.14 -1.42
N LYS A 583 -16.94 -21.85 -1.54
CA LYS A 583 -18.22 -21.31 -2.04
C LYS A 583 -18.87 -20.21 -1.17
N HIS A 584 -18.34 -19.93 0.02
CA HIS A 584 -18.82 -18.91 0.96
C HIS A 584 -17.91 -17.66 1.01
N GLY A 585 -16.78 -17.69 0.29
CA GLY A 585 -15.77 -16.64 0.30
C GLY A 585 -14.73 -16.80 1.41
N THR A 586 -14.58 -17.99 2.00
CA THR A 586 -13.53 -18.31 2.98
C THR A 586 -12.26 -18.74 2.24
N PRO A 587 -11.10 -18.10 2.44
CA PRO A 587 -9.84 -18.63 1.92
C PRO A 587 -9.41 -19.88 2.72
N SER A 588 -8.71 -20.79 2.05
CA SER A 588 -8.08 -21.94 2.70
C SER A 588 -6.95 -21.52 3.65
N ASN A 589 -6.90 -22.15 4.82
CA ASN A 589 -5.83 -22.01 5.81
C ASN A 589 -4.69 -23.02 5.60
N ALA A 590 -4.66 -23.74 4.46
CA ALA A 590 -3.59 -24.69 4.15
C ALA A 590 -2.23 -23.97 3.95
N PRO A 591 -1.10 -24.61 4.32
CA PRO A 591 0.22 -24.15 3.90
C PRO A 591 0.27 -24.01 2.37
N ASN A 592 0.91 -22.94 1.89
CA ASN A 592 0.98 -22.57 0.48
C ASN A 592 -0.37 -22.26 -0.20
N ALA A 593 -1.35 -21.73 0.55
CA ALA A 593 -2.68 -21.38 0.04
C ALA A 593 -2.65 -20.31 -1.08
N GLY A 594 -2.70 -20.78 -2.33
CA GLY A 594 -2.99 -20.03 -3.55
C GLY A 594 -1.95 -19.02 -4.03
N SER A 595 -1.22 -18.33 -3.14
CA SER A 595 -0.32 -17.23 -3.55
C SER A 595 1.03 -17.66 -4.09
N GLU A 596 1.47 -16.95 -5.12
CA GLU A 596 2.77 -17.06 -5.76
C GLU A 596 3.33 -15.67 -6.06
N PHE A 597 4.64 -15.60 -6.28
CA PHE A 597 5.30 -14.45 -6.88
C PHE A 597 5.79 -14.86 -8.28
N TRP A 598 5.43 -14.09 -9.30
CA TRP A 598 5.72 -14.40 -10.71
C TRP A 598 6.70 -13.38 -11.30
N VAL A 599 7.60 -13.87 -12.15
CA VAL A 599 8.51 -13.07 -12.99
C VAL A 599 8.14 -13.32 -14.44
N ILE A 600 7.75 -12.27 -15.15
CA ILE A 600 7.26 -12.31 -16.53
C ILE A 600 8.19 -11.45 -17.39
N ASP A 601 8.63 -11.94 -18.55
CA ASP A 601 9.40 -11.14 -19.51
C ASP A 601 8.52 -10.02 -20.10
N ALA A 602 8.89 -8.76 -19.81
CA ALA A 602 8.10 -7.58 -20.17
C ALA A 602 8.15 -7.26 -21.67
N LYS A 603 9.19 -7.76 -22.36
CA LYS A 603 9.43 -7.54 -23.79
C LYS A 603 8.55 -8.43 -24.66
N THR A 604 8.23 -9.62 -24.18
CA THR A 604 7.49 -10.67 -24.93
C THR A 604 6.15 -11.07 -24.32
N MET A 605 5.65 -10.35 -23.30
CA MET A 605 4.44 -10.69 -22.53
C MET A 605 3.16 -10.92 -23.36
N GLY A 606 3.02 -10.33 -24.55
CA GLY A 606 1.94 -10.66 -25.51
C GLY A 606 1.97 -12.10 -26.04
N SER A 607 2.99 -12.90 -25.70
CA SER A 607 3.07 -14.35 -25.96
C SER A 607 2.36 -15.21 -24.92
N GLY A 608 1.69 -14.59 -23.92
CA GLY A 608 0.99 -15.30 -22.86
C GLY A 608 1.93 -16.08 -21.94
N MET A 609 1.48 -17.24 -21.44
CA MET A 609 2.18 -18.03 -20.42
C MET A 609 3.63 -18.44 -20.76
N SER A 610 4.05 -18.39 -22.03
CA SER A 610 5.46 -18.63 -22.41
C SER A 610 6.41 -17.54 -21.92
N ALA A 611 5.90 -16.33 -21.62
CA ALA A 611 6.67 -15.24 -21.05
C ALA A 611 6.91 -15.38 -19.53
N VAL A 612 6.34 -16.38 -18.85
CA VAL A 612 6.57 -16.60 -17.41
C VAL A 612 7.93 -17.29 -17.22
N ILE A 613 8.92 -16.52 -16.75
CA ILE A 613 10.31 -16.95 -16.58
C ILE A 613 10.54 -17.64 -15.24
N CYS A 614 9.84 -17.20 -14.17
CA CYS A 614 9.94 -17.80 -12.84
C CYS A 614 8.60 -17.75 -12.10
N ARG A 615 8.30 -18.80 -11.33
CA ARG A 615 7.22 -18.82 -10.33
C ARG A 615 7.77 -19.29 -8.99
N ILE A 616 7.51 -18.54 -7.92
CA ILE A 616 7.93 -18.84 -6.55
C ILE A 616 6.67 -19.09 -5.72
N LYS A 617 6.58 -20.24 -5.03
CA LYS A 617 5.45 -20.55 -4.14
C LYS A 617 5.67 -19.94 -2.77
N LEU A 618 4.66 -19.21 -2.26
CA LEU A 618 4.73 -18.51 -0.99
C LEU A 618 4.08 -19.35 0.12
N PRO A 619 4.58 -19.31 1.37
CA PRO A 619 4.14 -20.22 2.44
C PRO A 619 2.69 -19.99 2.89
N GLN A 620 2.13 -18.82 2.58
CA GLN A 620 0.74 -18.47 2.86
C GLN A 620 0.17 -17.58 1.75
N ARG A 621 -1.13 -17.31 1.85
CA ARG A 621 -1.84 -16.34 1.04
C ARG A 621 -1.31 -14.92 1.29
N VAL A 622 -1.18 -14.14 0.21
CA VAL A 622 -0.86 -12.72 0.21
C VAL A 622 -2.13 -11.95 -0.19
N PRO A 623 -2.80 -11.27 0.76
CA PRO A 623 -4.03 -10.50 0.50
C PRO A 623 -3.88 -9.51 -0.65
N TYR A 624 -4.98 -9.08 -1.27
CA TYR A 624 -4.94 -7.95 -2.22
C TYR A 624 -4.49 -6.68 -1.48
N GLY A 625 -3.31 -6.17 -1.82
CA GLY A 625 -2.75 -4.94 -1.25
C GLY A 625 -2.77 -3.77 -2.23
N LEU A 626 -1.91 -2.80 -1.96
CA LEU A 626 -1.77 -1.56 -2.70
C LEU A 626 -0.38 -1.54 -3.39
N HIS A 627 0.47 -0.56 -3.11
CA HIS A 627 1.66 -0.30 -3.93
C HIS A 627 2.93 -0.99 -3.42
N GLY A 628 3.88 -1.23 -4.33
CA GLY A 628 5.14 -1.93 -4.03
C GLY A 628 6.37 -1.36 -4.73
N ALA A 629 7.54 -1.80 -4.27
CA ALA A 629 8.84 -1.41 -4.77
C ALA A 629 9.77 -2.62 -4.95
N TRP A 630 10.50 -2.64 -6.06
CA TRP A 630 11.65 -3.52 -6.25
C TRP A 630 12.93 -2.81 -5.79
N LEU A 631 13.79 -3.52 -5.07
CA LEU A 631 15.11 -3.02 -4.65
C LEU A 631 16.22 -4.02 -5.02
N PRO A 632 17.15 -3.67 -5.92
CA PRO A 632 18.29 -4.52 -6.24
C PRO A 632 19.28 -4.60 -5.08
N SER A 633 20.07 -5.67 -5.02
CA SER A 633 20.90 -6.01 -3.85
C SER A 633 21.84 -4.89 -3.39
N GLN A 634 22.40 -4.11 -4.33
CA GLN A 634 23.32 -3.01 -4.05
C GLN A 634 22.69 -1.88 -3.22
N LEU A 635 21.35 -1.73 -3.24
CA LEU A 635 20.66 -0.78 -2.37
C LEU A 635 20.46 -1.35 -0.96
N ILE A 636 20.05 -2.62 -0.86
CA ILE A 636 19.84 -3.33 0.41
C ILE A 636 21.16 -3.38 1.19
N GLN A 637 22.28 -3.73 0.55
CA GLN A 637 23.61 -3.79 1.15
C GLN A 637 24.14 -2.43 1.62
N ARG A 638 23.64 -1.30 1.09
CA ARG A 638 24.03 0.07 1.50
C ARG A 638 23.25 0.58 2.72
N GLN A 639 22.32 -0.21 3.25
CA GLN A 639 21.54 0.14 4.43
C GLN A 639 22.42 0.16 5.70
N ARG A 640 22.58 1.34 6.34
CA ARG A 640 23.47 1.50 7.51
C ARG A 640 22.90 0.79 8.77
N PRO A 641 23.74 0.21 9.66
CA PRO A 641 23.28 -0.40 10.92
C PRO A 641 22.89 0.57 12.05
N SER A 642 23.13 1.88 11.89
CA SER A 642 23.05 2.93 12.93
C SER A 642 21.66 3.24 13.51
N SER A 643 20.68 2.42 13.19
CA SER A 643 19.26 2.75 13.14
C SER A 643 18.36 1.54 13.42
N THR A 644 18.92 0.49 14.03
CA THR A 644 18.12 -0.64 14.53
C THR A 644 17.07 -0.13 15.54
N PRO A 645 15.88 -0.75 15.59
CA PRO A 645 14.90 -0.40 16.62
C PRO A 645 15.50 -0.58 18.02
N ARG A 646 15.28 0.38 18.91
CA ARG A 646 15.79 0.31 20.30
C ARG A 646 15.22 -0.84 21.12
N VAL A 647 14.15 -1.48 20.62
CA VAL A 647 13.51 -2.68 21.15
C VAL A 647 13.07 -3.50 19.93
N PRO A 648 13.51 -4.78 19.79
CA PRO A 648 13.12 -5.62 18.66
C PRO A 648 11.60 -5.83 18.54
N GLN A 649 11.09 -5.87 17.32
CA GLN A 649 9.67 -6.05 17.01
C GLN A 649 9.25 -7.52 17.19
N ARG A 650 8.66 -7.84 18.36
CA ARG A 650 7.94 -9.12 18.59
C ARG A 650 6.86 -9.36 17.52
N LEU A 651 6.63 -10.64 17.20
CA LEU A 651 5.69 -11.06 16.16
C LEU A 651 4.24 -10.73 16.54
N LEU A 652 3.36 -10.55 15.55
CA LEU A 652 1.94 -10.27 15.81
C LEU A 652 1.28 -11.38 16.64
N GLN A 653 1.55 -12.66 16.33
CA GLN A 653 0.99 -13.80 17.05
C GLN A 653 1.31 -13.76 18.55
N ASP A 654 2.53 -13.34 18.95
CA ASP A 654 2.92 -13.15 20.35
C ASP A 654 2.12 -12.01 21.01
N LYS A 655 2.02 -10.86 20.32
CA LYS A 655 1.25 -9.69 20.79
C LYS A 655 -0.23 -10.03 20.96
N LEU A 656 -0.80 -10.83 20.07
CA LEU A 656 -2.20 -11.28 20.12
C LEU A 656 -2.45 -12.22 21.30
N ALA A 657 -1.54 -13.17 21.57
CA ALA A 657 -1.62 -14.04 22.74
C ALA A 657 -1.55 -13.23 24.04
N GLU A 658 -0.60 -12.28 24.14
CA GLU A 658 -0.46 -11.42 25.31
C GLU A 658 -1.70 -10.53 25.54
N SER A 659 -2.25 -9.91 24.48
CA SER A 659 -3.44 -9.07 24.61
C SER A 659 -4.67 -9.87 25.05
N ARG A 660 -4.89 -11.07 24.49
CA ARG A 660 -5.99 -11.97 24.90
C ARG A 660 -5.92 -12.31 26.39
N MET A 661 -4.72 -12.61 26.92
CA MET A 661 -4.51 -12.86 28.36
C MET A 661 -4.80 -11.61 29.22
N ARG A 662 -4.28 -10.44 28.83
CA ARG A 662 -4.55 -9.17 29.52
C ARG A 662 -6.05 -8.84 29.56
N HIS A 663 -6.76 -9.06 28.45
CA HIS A 663 -8.20 -8.81 28.38
C HIS A 663 -9.01 -9.79 29.24
N PHE A 664 -8.70 -11.09 29.18
CA PHE A 664 -9.31 -12.11 30.05
C PHE A 664 -9.15 -11.75 31.54
N ALA A 665 -7.93 -11.38 31.96
CA ALA A 665 -7.68 -10.91 33.32
C ALA A 665 -8.53 -9.67 33.66
N SER A 666 -8.64 -8.68 32.76
CA SER A 666 -9.46 -7.49 33.01
C SER A 666 -10.94 -7.80 33.26
N ILE A 667 -11.54 -8.72 32.50
CA ILE A 667 -12.92 -9.20 32.71
C ILE A 667 -13.06 -9.90 34.06
N LEU A 668 -12.08 -10.72 34.43
CA LEU A 668 -12.07 -11.44 35.70
C LEU A 668 -12.01 -10.47 36.89
N PHE A 669 -11.15 -9.45 36.82
CA PHE A 669 -10.98 -8.47 37.89
C PHE A 669 -12.08 -7.40 37.97
N ASP A 670 -12.76 -7.02 36.90
CA ASP A 670 -13.84 -6.01 36.97
C ASP A 670 -15.19 -6.54 37.44
N ARG A 671 -15.34 -7.88 37.56
CA ARG A 671 -16.44 -8.49 38.31
C ARG A 671 -16.23 -8.49 39.84
N ILE A 672 -15.11 -7.94 40.32
CA ILE A 672 -14.66 -8.08 41.71
C ILE A 672 -14.62 -6.70 42.38
N PRO A 673 -15.20 -6.53 43.59
CA PRO A 673 -15.23 -5.24 44.27
C PRO A 673 -13.82 -4.65 44.46
N LYS A 674 -13.70 -3.32 44.33
CA LYS A 674 -12.41 -2.61 44.47
C LYS A 674 -11.67 -2.88 45.79
N ARG A 675 -12.42 -3.28 46.84
CA ARG A 675 -11.89 -3.67 48.16
C ARG A 675 -11.02 -4.92 48.11
N ASP A 676 -11.34 -5.86 47.23
CA ASP A 676 -10.83 -7.24 47.30
C ASP A 676 -9.76 -7.54 46.24
N LYS A 677 -9.61 -6.66 45.23
CA LYS A 677 -8.57 -6.77 44.19
C LYS A 677 -7.15 -6.97 44.75
N PRO A 678 -6.68 -6.23 45.79
CA PRO A 678 -5.32 -6.40 46.33
C PRO A 678 -5.12 -7.72 47.09
N LEU A 679 -6.19 -8.32 47.60
CA LEU A 679 -6.15 -9.63 48.25
C LEU A 679 -6.09 -10.73 47.19
N LEU A 680 -6.91 -10.64 46.14
CA LEU A 680 -6.95 -11.63 45.07
C LEU A 680 -5.70 -11.61 44.19
N GLU A 681 -5.11 -10.44 43.96
CA GLU A 681 -3.83 -10.29 43.24
C GLU A 681 -2.70 -11.03 43.99
N ARG A 682 -2.67 -10.92 45.33
CA ARG A 682 -1.77 -11.71 46.18
C ARG A 682 -2.10 -13.20 46.15
N VAL A 683 -3.38 -13.59 46.18
CA VAL A 683 -3.80 -15.01 46.12
C VAL A 683 -3.44 -15.64 44.78
N MET A 684 -3.65 -14.97 43.65
CA MET A 684 -3.22 -15.50 42.34
C MET A 684 -1.70 -15.60 42.24
N LEU A 685 -0.95 -14.59 42.73
CA LEU A 685 0.50 -14.67 42.83
C LEU A 685 0.98 -15.79 43.77
N SER A 686 0.20 -16.17 44.79
CA SER A 686 0.52 -17.31 45.67
C SER A 686 -0.03 -18.67 45.20
N VAL A 687 -0.85 -18.73 44.14
CA VAL A 687 -1.47 -19.98 43.64
C VAL A 687 -0.94 -20.36 42.25
N LEU A 688 -0.73 -19.40 41.35
CA LEU A 688 -0.16 -19.65 40.03
C LEU A 688 1.36 -19.82 40.08
N TRP A 689 2.05 -19.17 41.02
CA TRP A 689 3.50 -19.27 41.15
C TRP A 689 3.97 -20.66 41.63
N PRO A 690 3.33 -21.31 42.63
CA PRO A 690 3.61 -22.72 42.92
C PRO A 690 3.29 -23.65 41.75
N GLY A 691 2.23 -23.38 40.97
CA GLY A 691 1.91 -24.16 39.77
C GLY A 691 3.03 -24.11 38.72
N ALA A 692 3.54 -22.90 38.43
CA ALA A 692 4.68 -22.72 37.51
C ALA A 692 5.97 -23.37 38.04
N VAL A 693 6.24 -23.28 39.35
CA VAL A 693 7.40 -23.92 39.98
C VAL A 693 7.29 -25.45 39.98
N CYS A 694 6.12 -26.02 40.29
CA CYS A 694 5.91 -27.47 40.22
C CYS A 694 6.03 -28.00 38.78
N GLY A 695 5.55 -27.26 37.77
CA GLY A 695 5.75 -27.61 36.36
C GLY A 695 7.23 -27.60 35.96
N LEU A 696 7.99 -26.58 36.39
CA LEU A 696 9.44 -26.50 36.19
C LEU A 696 10.21 -27.63 36.90
N VAL A 697 9.83 -27.97 38.14
CA VAL A 697 10.47 -29.05 38.91
C VAL A 697 10.13 -30.42 38.32
N LEU A 698 8.89 -30.67 37.90
CA LEU A 698 8.52 -31.93 37.25
C LEU A 698 9.22 -32.09 35.89
N GLY A 699 9.23 -31.04 35.06
CA GLY A 699 9.98 -31.06 33.80
C GLY A 699 11.50 -31.22 33.99
N MET A 700 12.07 -30.63 35.05
CA MET A 700 13.47 -30.89 35.42
C MET A 700 13.70 -32.33 35.90
N VAL A 701 12.75 -32.94 36.61
CA VAL A 701 12.85 -34.35 37.04
C VAL A 701 12.73 -35.30 35.84
N GLU A 702 11.84 -35.03 34.87
CA GLU A 702 11.79 -35.81 33.62
C GLU A 702 13.08 -35.66 32.80
N VAL A 703 13.60 -34.44 32.63
CA VAL A 703 14.87 -34.21 31.92
C VAL A 703 16.05 -34.86 32.65
N MET A 704 16.11 -34.81 33.98
CA MET A 704 17.12 -35.50 34.79
C MET A 704 17.00 -37.04 34.68
N ALA A 705 15.78 -37.58 34.66
CA ALA A 705 15.56 -39.02 34.51
C ALA A 705 15.94 -39.53 33.11
N ILE A 706 15.70 -38.73 32.07
CA ILE A 706 16.16 -39.01 30.70
C ILE A 706 17.70 -38.97 30.65
N TRP A 707 18.34 -37.93 31.19
CA TRP A 707 19.81 -37.83 31.26
C TRP A 707 20.46 -38.95 32.10
N ALA A 708 19.76 -39.48 33.10
CA ALA A 708 20.23 -40.61 33.91
C ALA A 708 20.05 -41.99 33.22
N SER A 709 19.62 -42.04 31.95
CA SER A 709 19.30 -43.28 31.23
C SER A 709 20.13 -43.55 29.96
N GLU A 710 20.95 -42.59 29.49
CA GLU A 710 21.79 -42.76 28.29
C GLU A 710 23.20 -43.33 28.59
N ASP A 711 23.30 -44.30 29.49
CA ASP A 711 24.55 -45.05 29.76
C ASP A 711 24.23 -46.50 30.21
N GLY A 712 24.03 -47.45 29.28
CA GLY A 712 23.90 -48.88 29.66
C GLY A 712 23.06 -49.88 28.82
N ILE A 713 23.30 -50.00 27.51
CA ILE A 713 23.35 -51.29 26.75
C ILE A 713 22.17 -52.32 26.86
N ASP A 714 21.43 -52.47 25.75
CA ASP A 714 20.94 -53.73 25.10
C ASP A 714 20.53 -54.96 25.96
N ARG A 715 19.22 -55.34 25.99
CA ARG A 715 18.68 -56.61 25.40
C ARG A 715 17.19 -56.96 25.63
N THR A 716 16.58 -57.52 24.57
CA THR A 716 15.50 -58.55 24.50
C THR A 716 14.12 -58.38 25.20
N THR A 717 13.08 -58.50 24.36
CA THR A 717 11.65 -58.85 24.62
C THR A 717 11.40 -60.26 25.22
N PRO A 718 10.17 -60.67 25.64
CA PRO A 718 8.92 -59.94 25.99
C PRO A 718 8.28 -60.45 27.34
N LEU A 719 6.95 -60.22 27.54
CA LEU A 719 5.96 -60.81 28.50
C LEU A 719 5.34 -59.76 29.47
N PHE A 720 4.14 -59.90 30.07
CA PHE A 720 2.80 -60.39 29.64
C PHE A 720 1.76 -60.14 30.79
N GLN A 721 0.47 -59.93 30.47
CA GLN A 721 -0.77 -60.05 31.31
C GLN A 721 -0.95 -59.42 32.73
N GLU A 722 -2.15 -58.85 32.93
CA GLU A 722 -3.07 -58.89 34.12
C GLU A 722 -2.61 -58.45 35.53
N SER A 723 -3.45 -58.10 36.52
CA SER A 723 -4.84 -57.59 36.77
C SER A 723 -5.20 -57.99 38.24
N VAL A 724 -6.48 -57.89 38.70
CA VAL A 724 -7.02 -58.34 40.04
C VAL A 724 -6.63 -57.45 41.25
N VAL A 725 -7.45 -57.16 42.29
CA VAL A 725 -8.92 -57.06 42.60
C VAL A 725 -9.02 -56.46 44.05
N TYR A 726 -10.10 -55.96 44.69
CA TYR A 726 -11.57 -55.93 44.51
C TYR A 726 -12.13 -54.51 44.86
N ASP A 727 -13.29 -54.18 45.46
CA ASP A 727 -14.37 -54.92 46.17
C ASP A 727 -15.79 -54.38 45.81
N SER A 728 -16.73 -54.33 46.76
CA SER A 728 -18.18 -54.29 46.54
C SER A 728 -18.93 -53.44 47.61
N PRO A 729 -20.27 -53.17 47.51
CA PRO A 729 -21.35 -54.19 47.53
C PRO A 729 -22.53 -54.00 46.53
N PHE A 730 -23.45 -54.97 46.55
CA PHE A 730 -24.67 -55.21 45.73
C PHE A 730 -25.96 -54.50 46.29
N PRO A 731 -27.21 -54.63 45.74
CA PRO A 731 -27.72 -55.55 44.67
C PRO A 731 -28.64 -54.95 43.55
N TRP A 732 -29.03 -55.85 42.62
CA TRP A 732 -29.95 -55.70 41.46
C TRP A 732 -31.44 -56.10 41.78
N PRO A 733 -32.47 -55.87 40.91
CA PRO A 733 -32.79 -56.68 39.71
C PRO A 733 -33.37 -55.93 38.47
N GLN A 734 -33.76 -56.71 37.44
CA GLN A 734 -34.03 -56.33 36.03
C GLN A 734 -35.53 -56.15 35.65
N VAL A 735 -35.81 -55.65 34.42
CA VAL A 735 -36.76 -56.17 33.37
C VAL A 735 -36.77 -55.15 32.18
N SER A 736 -36.43 -55.46 30.92
CA SER A 736 -37.21 -56.11 29.82
C SER A 736 -38.44 -55.28 29.32
N HIS A 737 -38.80 -55.14 28.03
CA HIS A 737 -38.18 -55.41 26.70
C HIS A 737 -39.03 -54.73 25.56
N SER A 738 -38.72 -54.97 24.26
CA SER A 738 -39.54 -54.67 23.04
C SER A 738 -39.75 -53.19 22.58
N SER A 739 -40.12 -52.83 21.33
CA SER A 739 -39.81 -53.34 19.95
C SER A 739 -40.38 -52.41 18.82
N HIS A 740 -40.05 -52.69 17.54
CA HIS A 740 -40.61 -52.16 16.25
C HIS A 740 -40.01 -50.84 15.67
N HIS A 741 -39.38 -50.89 14.48
CA HIS A 741 -39.87 -50.65 13.08
C HIS A 741 -40.02 -49.15 12.71
N VAL A 742 -39.35 -48.54 11.69
CA VAL A 742 -38.98 -48.88 10.28
C VAL A 742 -40.02 -48.34 9.26
N VAL A 743 -39.55 -47.97 8.05
CA VAL A 743 -40.22 -47.36 6.85
C VAL A 743 -40.02 -45.83 6.74
N VAL A 744 -39.79 -45.20 5.56
CA VAL A 744 -38.93 -45.42 4.37
C VAL A 744 -39.31 -44.35 3.30
N ALA A 745 -38.34 -43.89 2.50
CA ALA A 745 -38.50 -43.01 1.32
C ALA A 745 -39.01 -41.57 1.60
N GLU A 746 -38.82 -40.60 0.72
CA GLU A 746 -38.24 -40.63 -0.66
C GLU A 746 -37.18 -39.52 -0.84
#